data_AF-A0A538AM29-F1
#
_entry.id   AF-A0A538AM29-F1
#
_cell.length_a   1.000
_cell.length_b   1.000
_cell.length_c   1.000
_cell.angle_alpha   90.00
_cell.angle_beta   90.00
_cell.angle_gamma   90.00
#
_symmetry.space_group_name_H-M   'P 1'
#
loop_
_entity.id
_entity.type
_entity.pdbx_description
1 polymer ?
#
loop_
_entity_poly.entity_id
_entity_poly.type
_entity_poly.pdbx_seq_one_letter_code
_entity_poly.pdbx_strand_id
1 'polypeptide(L)'
;MTSVERFAERYPFPLDDFQLRAIGALEAGESVLVAAATGSGKTVVAEYGIERALAGRRKAFYTTPLKALSNQKFGDFSTRWGARRVGLLTGDNSINGDAPVVVMTTEVLRNMLYESSDALEGLGLVVMDEVHYLQDPYRGAVWEEILIHLPLSVAVVCLSATVSNAEEFGEWLGALRGLTRVVIEERRPVPLENLYLVGPELHAMHVPSQGHLVPNPYLASLDRREIRYRAYARAGDGRIQAQRVPRPREGHRRFYVPRREEVVRRLDEEGMLPAIYFVFSRAGCDASVRYLMEAGVRLTSREEADEIRAVADDRASWLPDEDLEALGFFELREALAAGVAAHHAGMLPVFKETVEQLFTEGLVRIVFATETLSLGINMPARTVVIEDLWKFSGEHHELLTPGEYTQLTGRAGRRGIDEIGYAVVLYQTQVPFERVAGLASTRTYELRSSFRPSYNMAVNLVRAYSLDEAHHLLNSSFAQFLADRSVVTLERELEHDRAALEGYRSQVTCDRGDFAEYWAFRERARAIREEPRRGQSRRTQEETTGALKSLRAGDVIFLPGERRAGLAVVTGNHDGRPSMLTQDRRAFRLSTRDLDRPPVPVARIQLPRSGSARSARFRRDVAAQLVALRVHRPPARRQQLDQAAEARAVQLERKAARHPCHACPDRAQHERWAARASKLEHDVAGLERRIRSRTETLGRQFDRVLAVLTELGYVGRFSLTVKGERLRRIYAEGDIMAVEALAEGLFDGLTPSELAALVSTIVHESRERVPQRPDIPTPALRERVAALAQTWQRIRRVEDQHQVELCRELDAGFVPTVFAWAEGKSLEDVLETSGLAAGDFVRNCKQLLDLLRQIEAVADPAVASVARAAAGAVDRNVVAYSGVEVPEPSV
;
A
#
# COMPACT_ATOMS: atom_id res chain seq x y z
N MET A 1 -31.52 -36.77 -10.47
CA MET A 1 -30.41 -35.82 -10.47
C MET A 1 -30.59 -34.84 -9.33
N THR A 2 -29.55 -34.65 -8.54
CA THR A 2 -29.50 -33.60 -7.51
C THR A 2 -29.38 -32.21 -8.16
N SER A 3 -29.70 -31.14 -7.41
CA SER A 3 -29.47 -29.74 -7.82
C SER A 3 -28.02 -29.52 -8.25
N VAL A 4 -27.08 -30.11 -7.52
CA VAL A 4 -25.63 -30.06 -7.75
C VAL A 4 -25.23 -30.75 -9.05
N GLU A 5 -25.74 -31.95 -9.34
CA GLU A 5 -25.45 -32.67 -10.60
C GLU A 5 -25.91 -31.87 -11.82
N ARG A 6 -27.11 -31.28 -11.76
CA ARG A 6 -27.66 -30.45 -12.84
C ARG A 6 -26.84 -29.17 -13.08
N PHE A 7 -26.26 -28.62 -12.03
CA PHE A 7 -25.38 -27.46 -12.12
C PHE A 7 -24.03 -27.85 -12.73
N ALA A 8 -23.45 -28.98 -12.29
CA ALA A 8 -22.18 -29.48 -12.80
C ALA A 8 -22.23 -29.78 -14.31
N GLU A 9 -23.34 -30.30 -14.84
CA GLU A 9 -23.52 -30.57 -16.27
C GLU A 9 -23.42 -29.34 -17.19
N ARG A 10 -23.52 -28.12 -16.63
CA ARG A 10 -23.40 -26.88 -17.42
C ARG A 10 -21.95 -26.51 -17.75
N TYR A 11 -21.00 -27.10 -17.06
CA TYR A 11 -19.58 -26.84 -17.31
C TYR A 11 -19.01 -27.94 -18.21
N PRO A 12 -18.14 -27.59 -19.17
CA PRO A 12 -17.47 -28.57 -20.02
C PRO A 12 -16.38 -29.36 -19.27
N PHE A 13 -16.26 -29.17 -17.95
CA PHE A 13 -15.24 -29.78 -17.09
C PHE A 13 -15.86 -30.24 -15.77
N PRO A 14 -15.29 -31.27 -15.12
CA PRO A 14 -15.72 -31.68 -13.79
C PRO A 14 -15.38 -30.60 -12.75
N LEU A 15 -16.24 -30.48 -11.73
CA LEU A 15 -15.99 -29.59 -10.60
C LEU A 15 -14.93 -30.19 -9.67
N ASP A 16 -14.04 -29.34 -9.16
CA ASP A 16 -12.97 -29.73 -8.25
C ASP A 16 -13.54 -30.09 -6.85
N ASP A 17 -12.89 -30.97 -6.09
CA ASP A 17 -13.36 -31.44 -4.78
C ASP A 17 -13.67 -30.28 -3.81
N PHE A 18 -12.84 -29.23 -3.81
CA PHE A 18 -13.08 -28.07 -2.95
C PHE A 18 -14.34 -27.29 -3.35
N GLN A 19 -14.67 -27.24 -4.65
CA GLN A 19 -15.89 -26.62 -5.16
C GLN A 19 -17.11 -27.43 -4.71
N LEU A 20 -17.04 -28.76 -4.80
CA LEU A 20 -18.12 -29.65 -4.35
C LEU A 20 -18.36 -29.54 -2.84
N ARG A 21 -17.30 -29.47 -2.02
CA ARG A 21 -17.43 -29.24 -0.57
C ARG A 21 -18.11 -27.90 -0.26
N ALA A 22 -17.71 -26.84 -0.95
CA ALA A 22 -18.28 -25.51 -0.78
C ALA A 22 -19.77 -25.48 -1.20
N ILE A 23 -20.09 -26.08 -2.35
CA ILE A 23 -21.47 -26.21 -2.85
C ILE A 23 -22.34 -27.03 -1.88
N GLY A 24 -21.82 -28.12 -1.33
CA GLY A 24 -22.52 -28.93 -0.33
C GLY A 24 -22.86 -28.15 0.94
N ALA A 25 -21.97 -27.28 1.41
CA ALA A 25 -22.23 -26.41 2.55
C ALA A 25 -23.32 -25.37 2.25
N LEU A 26 -23.32 -24.81 1.02
CA LEU A 26 -24.40 -23.95 0.58
C LEU A 26 -25.74 -24.70 0.55
N GLU A 27 -25.80 -25.92 0.01
CA GLU A 27 -27.03 -26.74 0.05
C GLU A 27 -27.55 -26.95 1.48
N ALA A 28 -26.66 -27.16 2.45
CA ALA A 28 -26.99 -27.28 3.87
C ALA A 28 -27.48 -25.96 4.51
N GLY A 29 -27.44 -24.84 3.79
CA GLY A 29 -27.81 -23.52 4.30
C GLY A 29 -26.72 -22.80 5.09
N GLU A 30 -25.49 -23.30 5.06
CA GLU A 30 -24.35 -22.65 5.71
C GLU A 30 -23.81 -21.50 4.82
N SER A 31 -23.22 -20.49 5.46
CA SER A 31 -22.36 -19.53 4.74
C SER A 31 -21.01 -20.19 4.42
N VAL A 32 -20.27 -19.69 3.44
CA VAL A 32 -19.03 -20.33 3.00
C VAL A 32 -17.90 -19.32 2.80
N LEU A 33 -16.73 -19.66 3.32
CA LEU A 33 -15.45 -19.00 3.02
C LEU A 33 -14.59 -19.93 2.16
N VAL A 34 -14.27 -19.50 0.94
CA VAL A 34 -13.38 -20.21 0.02
C VAL A 34 -12.04 -19.48 -0.07
N ALA A 35 -11.00 -20.04 0.54
CA ALA A 35 -9.62 -19.55 0.42
C ALA A 35 -8.88 -20.45 -0.58
N ALA A 36 -8.74 -19.98 -1.82
CA ALA A 36 -8.09 -20.75 -2.88
C ALA A 36 -7.24 -19.86 -3.80
N ALA A 37 -6.25 -20.44 -4.46
CA ALA A 37 -5.36 -19.68 -5.35
C ALA A 37 -6.14 -18.97 -6.47
N THR A 38 -5.62 -17.86 -6.98
CA THR A 38 -6.17 -17.19 -8.18
C THR A 38 -6.16 -18.16 -9.36
N GLY A 39 -7.21 -18.14 -10.19
CA GLY A 39 -7.39 -19.10 -11.29
C GLY A 39 -7.95 -20.48 -10.89
N SER A 40 -8.17 -20.75 -9.60
CA SER A 40 -8.74 -22.05 -9.14
C SER A 40 -10.23 -22.25 -9.46
N GLY A 41 -10.90 -21.24 -10.04
CA GLY A 41 -12.33 -21.34 -10.37
C GLY A 41 -13.26 -21.08 -9.17
N LYS A 42 -12.83 -20.23 -8.22
CA LYS A 42 -13.65 -19.83 -7.05
C LYS A 42 -15.04 -19.31 -7.42
N THR A 43 -15.15 -18.64 -8.58
CA THR A 43 -16.39 -18.08 -9.13
C THR A 43 -17.51 -19.13 -9.24
N VAL A 44 -17.18 -20.40 -9.50
CA VAL A 44 -18.17 -21.48 -9.63
C VAL A 44 -19.02 -21.64 -8.37
N VAL A 45 -18.41 -21.47 -7.19
CA VAL A 45 -19.12 -21.54 -5.91
C VAL A 45 -20.12 -20.39 -5.76
N ALA A 46 -19.72 -19.17 -6.18
CA ALA A 46 -20.61 -18.01 -6.18
C ALA A 46 -21.78 -18.16 -7.17
N GLU A 47 -21.50 -18.67 -8.37
CA GLU A 47 -22.51 -18.94 -9.40
C GLU A 47 -23.57 -19.93 -8.89
N TYR A 48 -23.15 -20.97 -8.18
CA TYR A 48 -24.08 -21.92 -7.54
C TYR A 48 -24.97 -21.22 -6.49
N GLY A 49 -24.37 -20.40 -5.63
CA GLY A 49 -25.11 -19.63 -4.64
C GLY A 49 -26.17 -18.73 -5.28
N ILE A 50 -25.80 -18.01 -6.35
CA ILE A 50 -26.72 -17.14 -7.10
C ILE A 50 -27.87 -17.97 -7.68
N GLU A 51 -27.59 -19.11 -8.29
CA GLU A 51 -28.63 -19.98 -8.85
C GLU A 51 -29.60 -20.50 -7.77
N ARG A 52 -29.10 -20.85 -6.60
CA ARG A 52 -29.94 -21.26 -5.46
C ARG A 52 -30.82 -20.11 -4.97
N ALA A 53 -30.29 -18.90 -4.87
CA ALA A 53 -31.07 -17.72 -4.49
C ALA A 53 -32.20 -17.45 -5.51
N LEU A 54 -31.88 -17.50 -6.81
CA LEU A 54 -32.85 -17.35 -7.89
C LEU A 54 -33.93 -18.43 -7.87
N ALA A 55 -33.55 -19.69 -7.65
CA ALA A 55 -34.50 -20.80 -7.50
C ALA A 55 -35.44 -20.60 -6.30
N GLY A 56 -34.94 -20.00 -5.22
CA GLY A 56 -35.72 -19.60 -4.05
C GLY A 56 -36.50 -18.30 -4.21
N ARG A 57 -36.51 -17.67 -5.40
CA ARG A 57 -37.10 -16.35 -5.66
C ARG A 57 -36.57 -15.25 -4.73
N ARG A 58 -35.29 -15.34 -4.36
CA ARG A 58 -34.56 -14.35 -3.57
C ARG A 58 -33.60 -13.59 -4.47
N LYS A 59 -33.23 -12.37 -4.05
CA LYS A 59 -32.18 -11.60 -4.72
C LYS A 59 -30.80 -12.10 -4.29
N ALA A 60 -29.82 -11.95 -5.17
CA ALA A 60 -28.42 -12.22 -4.91
C ALA A 60 -27.53 -11.06 -5.36
N PHE A 61 -26.69 -10.55 -4.46
CA PHE A 61 -25.76 -9.47 -4.77
C PHE A 61 -24.34 -10.00 -4.88
N TYR A 62 -23.63 -9.59 -5.93
CA TYR A 62 -22.22 -9.92 -6.13
C TYR A 62 -21.39 -8.66 -5.96
N THR A 63 -20.54 -8.64 -4.94
CA THR A 63 -19.72 -7.48 -4.61
C THR A 63 -18.27 -7.69 -4.99
N THR A 64 -17.66 -6.66 -5.57
CA THR A 64 -16.24 -6.66 -5.92
C THR A 64 -15.53 -5.43 -5.37
N PRO A 65 -14.21 -5.51 -5.10
CA PRO A 65 -13.43 -4.33 -4.76
C PRO A 65 -13.29 -3.36 -5.93
N LEU A 66 -13.39 -3.76 -7.20
CA LEU A 66 -12.95 -2.91 -8.31
C LEU A 66 -14.06 -2.72 -9.33
N LYS A 67 -14.29 -1.47 -9.73
CA LYS A 67 -15.27 -1.12 -10.78
C LYS A 67 -15.07 -1.95 -12.06
N ALA A 68 -13.82 -2.12 -12.50
CA ALA A 68 -13.49 -2.93 -13.67
C ALA A 68 -13.93 -4.41 -13.51
N LEU A 69 -13.73 -4.99 -12.32
CA LEU A 69 -14.17 -6.35 -12.04
C LEU A 69 -15.70 -6.44 -11.95
N SER A 70 -16.37 -5.43 -11.39
CA SER A 70 -17.84 -5.36 -11.42
C SER A 70 -18.38 -5.31 -12.85
N ASN A 71 -17.78 -4.51 -13.73
CA ASN A 71 -18.18 -4.43 -15.15
C ASN A 71 -17.96 -5.77 -15.86
N GLN A 72 -16.80 -6.41 -15.64
CA GLN A 72 -16.51 -7.72 -16.21
C GLN A 72 -17.54 -8.76 -15.75
N LYS A 73 -17.81 -8.83 -14.44
CA LYS A 73 -18.78 -9.78 -13.88
C LYS A 73 -20.20 -9.50 -14.33
N PHE A 74 -20.56 -8.24 -14.52
CA PHE A 74 -21.84 -7.88 -15.12
C PHE A 74 -21.97 -8.43 -16.55
N GLY A 75 -20.93 -8.35 -17.38
CA GLY A 75 -20.90 -8.96 -18.71
C GLY A 75 -21.03 -10.49 -18.68
N ASP A 76 -20.21 -11.16 -17.85
CA ASP A 76 -20.24 -12.61 -17.65
C ASP A 76 -21.64 -13.09 -17.24
N PHE A 77 -22.23 -12.42 -16.25
CA PHE A 77 -23.52 -12.77 -15.67
C PHE A 77 -24.69 -12.41 -16.59
N SER A 78 -24.60 -11.30 -17.32
CA SER A 78 -25.59 -10.94 -18.34
C SER A 78 -25.63 -11.95 -19.47
N THR A 79 -24.47 -12.49 -19.88
CA THR A 79 -24.40 -13.58 -20.86
C THR A 79 -25.04 -14.86 -20.32
N ARG A 80 -24.81 -15.18 -19.04
CA ARG A 80 -25.29 -16.41 -18.41
C ARG A 80 -26.79 -16.40 -18.06
N TRP A 81 -27.28 -15.33 -17.44
CA TRP A 81 -28.65 -15.23 -16.93
C TRP A 81 -29.52 -14.26 -17.75
N GLY A 82 -28.97 -13.57 -18.74
CA GLY A 82 -29.67 -12.60 -19.58
C GLY A 82 -29.69 -11.20 -18.96
N ALA A 83 -29.48 -10.19 -19.81
CA ALA A 83 -29.33 -8.78 -19.41
C ALA A 83 -30.51 -8.22 -18.58
N ARG A 84 -31.73 -8.74 -18.75
CA ARG A 84 -32.90 -8.28 -17.97
C ARG A 84 -32.89 -8.74 -16.51
N ARG A 85 -32.16 -9.82 -16.19
CA ARG A 85 -32.11 -10.40 -14.84
C ARG A 85 -30.87 -9.97 -14.04
N VAL A 86 -29.99 -9.19 -14.67
CA VAL A 86 -28.73 -8.76 -14.08
C VAL A 86 -28.68 -7.24 -14.09
N GLY A 87 -28.28 -6.66 -12.96
CA GLY A 87 -28.02 -5.23 -12.80
C GLY A 87 -26.56 -4.94 -12.47
N LEU A 88 -26.15 -3.69 -12.68
CA LEU A 88 -24.85 -3.16 -12.32
C LEU A 88 -25.06 -1.87 -11.52
N LEU A 89 -24.58 -1.84 -10.27
CA LEU A 89 -24.54 -0.64 -9.45
C LEU A 89 -23.11 -0.33 -9.05
N THR A 90 -22.55 0.71 -9.63
CA THR A 90 -21.24 1.27 -9.26
C THR A 90 -21.44 2.75 -8.92
N GLY A 91 -20.44 3.39 -8.30
CA GLY A 91 -20.52 4.84 -8.04
C GLY A 91 -20.75 5.70 -9.30
N ASP A 92 -20.44 5.18 -10.50
CA ASP A 92 -20.56 5.93 -11.75
C ASP A 92 -21.76 5.51 -12.60
N ASN A 93 -22.17 4.24 -12.51
CA ASN A 93 -23.21 3.65 -13.37
C ASN A 93 -24.28 2.94 -12.53
N SER A 94 -25.54 3.18 -12.89
CA SER A 94 -26.69 2.45 -12.34
C SER A 94 -27.50 1.86 -13.49
N ILE A 95 -27.43 0.54 -13.65
CA ILE A 95 -28.12 -0.22 -14.70
C ILE A 95 -28.95 -1.30 -14.03
N ASN A 96 -30.27 -1.29 -14.27
CA ASN A 96 -31.21 -2.33 -13.81
C ASN A 96 -31.05 -2.66 -12.31
N GLY A 97 -31.05 -1.64 -11.44
CA GLY A 97 -30.74 -1.79 -10.00
C GLY A 97 -31.70 -2.69 -9.21
N ASP A 98 -32.91 -2.93 -9.72
CA ASP A 98 -33.92 -3.79 -9.09
C ASP A 98 -33.86 -5.25 -9.55
N ALA A 99 -32.86 -5.60 -10.37
CA ALA A 99 -32.67 -6.95 -10.88
C ALA A 99 -32.54 -8.00 -9.76
N PRO A 100 -32.94 -9.26 -10.02
CA PRO A 100 -32.77 -10.34 -9.03
C PRO A 100 -31.29 -10.69 -8.79
N VAL A 101 -30.40 -10.42 -9.75
CA VAL A 101 -28.95 -10.47 -9.55
C VAL A 101 -28.38 -9.07 -9.76
N VAL A 102 -27.63 -8.55 -8.80
CA VAL A 102 -26.98 -7.23 -8.96
C VAL A 102 -25.50 -7.35 -8.68
N VAL A 103 -24.68 -6.95 -9.65
CA VAL A 103 -23.23 -6.80 -9.48
C VAL A 103 -22.95 -5.37 -9.02
N MET A 104 -22.16 -5.20 -7.97
CA MET A 104 -21.87 -3.88 -7.42
C MET A 104 -20.50 -3.77 -6.79
N THR A 105 -20.03 -2.55 -6.53
CA THR A 105 -18.86 -2.36 -5.66
C THR A 105 -19.25 -2.52 -4.19
N THR A 106 -18.29 -2.85 -3.34
CA THR A 106 -18.54 -3.01 -1.89
C THR A 106 -19.09 -1.73 -1.25
N GLU A 107 -18.62 -0.55 -1.66
CA GLU A 107 -19.11 0.73 -1.14
C GLU A 107 -20.60 0.94 -1.41
N VAL A 108 -21.08 0.53 -2.59
CA VAL A 108 -22.50 0.67 -2.93
C VAL A 108 -23.35 -0.18 -2.00
N LEU A 109 -22.97 -1.43 -1.75
CA LEU A 109 -23.70 -2.29 -0.80
C LEU A 109 -23.68 -1.71 0.61
N ARG A 110 -22.52 -1.24 1.07
CA ARG A 110 -22.37 -0.60 2.39
C ARG A 110 -23.31 0.60 2.54
N ASN A 111 -23.39 1.46 1.53
CA ASN A 111 -24.28 2.62 1.54
C ASN A 111 -25.76 2.19 1.55
N MET A 112 -26.13 1.19 0.76
CA MET A 112 -27.49 0.62 0.76
C MET A 112 -27.90 0.10 2.14
N LEU A 113 -26.98 -0.53 2.88
CA LEU A 113 -27.22 -1.02 4.24
C LEU A 113 -27.46 0.13 5.21
N TYR A 114 -26.64 1.18 5.17
CA TYR A 114 -26.82 2.35 6.03
C TYR A 114 -28.09 3.16 5.72
N GLU A 115 -28.50 3.19 4.46
CA GLU A 115 -29.72 3.86 4.03
C GLU A 115 -30.97 2.99 4.19
N SER A 116 -30.81 1.71 4.54
CA SER A 116 -31.91 0.73 4.57
C SER A 116 -32.69 0.71 3.26
N SER A 117 -31.96 0.66 2.14
CA SER A 117 -32.54 0.74 0.79
C SER A 117 -33.56 -0.38 0.53
N ASP A 118 -34.70 -0.02 -0.07
CA ASP A 118 -35.75 -0.96 -0.50
C ASP A 118 -35.23 -2.03 -1.47
N ALA A 119 -34.12 -1.75 -2.18
CA ALA A 119 -33.50 -2.72 -3.07
C ALA A 119 -32.95 -3.96 -2.33
N LEU A 120 -32.70 -3.87 -1.01
CA LEU A 120 -32.32 -4.99 -0.14
C LEU A 120 -33.49 -5.96 0.14
N GLU A 121 -34.74 -5.57 -0.14
CA GLU A 121 -35.88 -6.44 0.07
C GLU A 121 -35.76 -7.74 -0.74
N GLY A 122 -35.98 -8.86 -0.06
CA GLY A 122 -35.86 -10.19 -0.67
C GLY A 122 -34.42 -10.67 -0.88
N LEU A 123 -33.40 -9.93 -0.44
CA LEU A 123 -32.00 -10.37 -0.47
C LEU A 123 -31.82 -11.67 0.33
N GLY A 124 -31.28 -12.69 -0.32
CA GLY A 124 -31.02 -14.00 0.30
C GLY A 124 -29.53 -14.37 0.32
N LEU A 125 -28.73 -13.79 -0.57
CA LEU A 125 -27.30 -14.09 -0.70
C LEU A 125 -26.50 -12.83 -1.02
N VAL A 126 -25.35 -12.69 -0.35
CA VAL A 126 -24.29 -11.77 -0.76
C VAL A 126 -23.03 -12.58 -1.05
N VAL A 127 -22.51 -12.42 -2.26
CA VAL A 127 -21.17 -12.89 -2.62
C VAL A 127 -20.21 -11.73 -2.40
N MET A 128 -19.17 -11.96 -1.61
CA MET A 128 -18.06 -11.05 -1.39
C MET A 128 -16.84 -11.61 -2.10
N ASP A 129 -16.48 -11.01 -3.23
CA ASP A 129 -15.30 -11.41 -3.98
C ASP A 129 -14.04 -10.72 -3.43
N GLU A 130 -12.90 -11.39 -3.60
CA GLU A 130 -11.58 -10.89 -3.21
C GLU A 130 -11.50 -10.39 -1.74
N VAL A 131 -12.06 -11.14 -0.78
CA VAL A 131 -12.16 -10.73 0.65
C VAL A 131 -10.82 -10.43 1.32
N HIS A 132 -9.71 -10.90 0.78
CA HIS A 132 -8.37 -10.51 1.23
C HIS A 132 -8.08 -9.01 1.08
N TYR A 133 -8.91 -8.25 0.36
CA TYR A 133 -8.91 -6.79 0.35
C TYR A 133 -9.31 -6.14 1.67
N LEU A 134 -9.83 -6.91 2.62
CA LEU A 134 -10.13 -6.44 3.97
C LEU A 134 -8.91 -5.81 4.68
N GLN A 135 -7.68 -6.15 4.26
CA GLN A 135 -6.45 -5.54 4.77
C GLN A 135 -6.04 -4.22 4.11
N ASP A 136 -6.75 -3.79 3.06
CA ASP A 136 -6.48 -2.52 2.38
C ASP A 136 -6.68 -1.36 3.37
N PRO A 137 -5.69 -0.47 3.57
CA PRO A 137 -5.76 0.60 4.57
C PRO A 137 -6.90 1.60 4.36
N TYR A 138 -7.37 1.77 3.14
CA TYR A 138 -8.32 2.82 2.77
C TYR A 138 -9.74 2.25 2.63
N ARG A 139 -9.86 1.05 2.06
CA ARG A 139 -11.15 0.46 1.67
C ARG A 139 -11.52 -0.80 2.44
N GLY A 140 -10.55 -1.44 3.11
CA GLY A 140 -10.74 -2.74 3.74
C GLY A 140 -11.80 -2.74 4.84
N ALA A 141 -11.97 -1.62 5.56
CA ALA A 141 -13.01 -1.46 6.58
C ALA A 141 -14.43 -1.73 6.05
N VAL A 142 -14.69 -1.42 4.78
CA VAL A 142 -16.01 -1.60 4.14
C VAL A 142 -16.45 -3.08 4.16
N TRP A 143 -15.53 -4.04 4.05
CA TRP A 143 -15.87 -5.47 4.10
C TRP A 143 -16.41 -5.87 5.46
N GLU A 144 -15.72 -5.46 6.53
CA GLU A 144 -16.16 -5.73 7.90
C GLU A 144 -17.49 -5.06 8.19
N GLU A 145 -17.66 -3.81 7.76
CA GLU A 145 -18.93 -3.10 7.92
C GLU A 145 -20.09 -3.87 7.27
N ILE A 146 -19.94 -4.34 6.03
CA ILE A 146 -20.96 -5.14 5.34
C ILE A 146 -21.27 -6.41 6.13
N LEU A 147 -20.24 -7.15 6.54
CA LEU A 147 -20.39 -8.42 7.24
C LEU A 147 -21.05 -8.27 8.61
N ILE A 148 -20.81 -7.14 9.29
CA ILE A 148 -21.41 -6.82 10.59
C ILE A 148 -22.88 -6.40 10.42
N HIS A 149 -23.19 -5.57 9.42
CA HIS A 149 -24.54 -4.97 9.28
C HIS A 149 -25.52 -5.80 8.47
N LEU A 150 -25.05 -6.76 7.66
CA LEU A 150 -25.95 -7.61 6.88
C LEU A 150 -26.91 -8.38 7.80
N PRO A 151 -28.22 -8.46 7.49
CA PRO A 151 -29.17 -9.26 8.29
C PRO A 151 -28.74 -10.73 8.38
N LEU A 152 -28.88 -11.36 9.55
CA LEU A 152 -28.49 -12.77 9.77
C LEU A 152 -29.22 -13.77 8.86
N SER A 153 -30.36 -13.38 8.29
CA SER A 153 -31.11 -14.17 7.30
C SER A 153 -30.42 -14.25 5.93
N VAL A 154 -29.43 -13.40 5.66
CA VAL A 154 -28.70 -13.35 4.39
C VAL A 154 -27.46 -14.24 4.49
N ALA A 155 -27.39 -15.25 3.63
CA ALA A 155 -26.21 -16.11 3.50
C ALA A 155 -25.06 -15.35 2.84
N VAL A 156 -23.82 -15.71 3.19
CA VAL A 156 -22.63 -15.08 2.63
C VAL A 156 -21.71 -16.10 1.98
N VAL A 157 -21.21 -15.76 0.79
CA VAL A 157 -20.13 -16.48 0.11
C VAL A 157 -18.92 -15.56 0.02
N CYS A 158 -17.90 -15.83 0.81
CA CYS A 158 -16.64 -15.11 0.81
C CYS A 158 -15.62 -15.83 -0.09
N LEU A 159 -15.15 -15.18 -1.16
CA LEU A 159 -14.10 -15.70 -2.02
C LEU A 159 -12.79 -14.97 -1.72
N SER A 160 -11.72 -15.71 -1.47
CA SER A 160 -10.42 -15.12 -1.14
C SER A 160 -9.26 -15.86 -1.80
N ALA A 161 -8.12 -15.17 -1.92
CA ALA A 161 -6.84 -15.80 -2.21
C ALA A 161 -6.39 -16.67 -1.01
N THR A 162 -5.30 -17.43 -1.19
CA THR A 162 -4.74 -18.25 -0.11
C THR A 162 -4.15 -17.39 1.00
N VAL A 163 -4.84 -17.34 2.14
CA VAL A 163 -4.41 -16.65 3.37
C VAL A 163 -4.14 -17.67 4.47
N SER A 164 -3.12 -17.44 5.31
CA SER A 164 -2.68 -18.40 6.33
C SER A 164 -3.62 -18.52 7.52
N ASN A 165 -4.43 -17.49 7.78
CA ASN A 165 -5.40 -17.43 8.87
C ASN A 165 -6.86 -17.49 8.37
N ALA A 166 -7.10 -18.22 7.28
CA ALA A 166 -8.46 -18.42 6.75
C ALA A 166 -9.40 -19.07 7.79
N GLU A 167 -8.88 -19.97 8.63
CA GLU A 167 -9.65 -20.58 9.71
C GLU A 167 -10.08 -19.55 10.76
N GLU A 168 -9.17 -18.67 11.19
CA GLU A 168 -9.49 -17.61 12.15
C GLU A 168 -10.55 -16.64 11.61
N PHE A 169 -10.44 -16.29 10.32
CA PHE A 169 -11.44 -15.48 9.65
C PHE A 169 -12.81 -16.19 9.56
N GLY A 170 -12.80 -17.49 9.29
CA GLY A 170 -14.02 -18.31 9.30
C GLY A 170 -14.64 -18.49 10.67
N GLU A 171 -13.84 -18.63 11.73
CA GLU A 171 -14.32 -18.66 13.11
C GLU A 171 -14.94 -17.31 13.52
N TRP A 172 -14.35 -16.20 13.09
CA TRP A 172 -14.94 -14.86 13.29
C TRP A 172 -16.28 -14.73 12.57
N LEU A 173 -16.37 -15.12 11.29
CA LEU A 173 -17.65 -15.18 10.57
C LEU A 173 -18.66 -16.10 11.27
N GLY A 174 -18.17 -17.22 11.81
CA GLY A 174 -18.92 -18.16 12.63
C GLY A 174 -19.56 -17.51 13.85
N ALA A 175 -18.76 -16.77 14.61
CA ALA A 175 -19.21 -16.05 15.81
C ALA A 175 -20.17 -14.89 15.47
N LEU A 176 -19.94 -14.21 14.34
CA LEU A 176 -20.71 -13.05 13.91
C LEU A 176 -22.06 -13.42 13.29
N ARG A 177 -22.10 -14.44 12.42
CA ARG A 177 -23.24 -14.74 11.54
C ARG A 177 -23.81 -16.16 11.67
N GLY A 178 -23.18 -17.02 12.47
CA GLY A 178 -23.57 -18.42 12.62
C GLY A 178 -22.79 -19.37 11.69
N LEU A 179 -23.33 -20.57 11.45
CA LEU A 179 -22.61 -21.67 10.79
C LEU A 179 -21.98 -21.23 9.45
N THR A 180 -20.65 -21.24 9.43
CA THR A 180 -19.83 -20.87 8.27
C THR A 180 -18.82 -21.97 7.99
N ARG A 181 -18.85 -22.51 6.77
CA ARG A 181 -17.88 -23.52 6.31
C ARG A 181 -16.64 -22.85 5.75
N VAL A 182 -15.48 -23.21 6.29
CA VAL A 182 -14.19 -22.82 5.71
C VAL A 182 -13.71 -23.91 4.76
N VAL A 183 -13.40 -23.52 3.52
CA VAL A 183 -12.84 -24.40 2.48
C VAL A 183 -11.53 -23.80 2.01
N ILE A 184 -10.43 -24.50 2.29
CA ILE A 184 -9.07 -24.11 1.91
C ILE A 184 -8.59 -25.02 0.78
N GLU A 185 -8.07 -24.43 -0.29
CA GLU A 185 -7.40 -25.12 -1.38
C GLU A 185 -6.06 -24.45 -1.71
N GLU A 186 -4.97 -25.10 -1.32
CA GLU A 186 -3.61 -24.58 -1.53
C GLU A 186 -3.01 -25.01 -2.87
N ARG A 187 -3.57 -26.02 -3.54
CA ARG A 187 -3.04 -26.51 -4.80
C ARG A 187 -3.46 -25.59 -5.93
N ARG A 188 -2.47 -25.11 -6.68
CA ARG A 188 -2.69 -24.31 -7.86
C ARG A 188 -3.03 -25.22 -9.06
N PRO A 189 -4.02 -24.87 -9.89
CA PRO A 189 -4.35 -25.67 -11.08
C PRO A 189 -3.20 -25.77 -12.08
N VAL A 190 -2.44 -24.68 -12.25
CA VAL A 190 -1.24 -24.63 -13.09
C VAL A 190 -0.02 -24.41 -12.19
N PRO A 191 0.92 -25.39 -12.12
CA PRO A 191 2.12 -25.25 -11.30
C PRO A 191 2.96 -24.05 -11.76
N LEU A 192 3.65 -23.42 -10.80
CA LEU A 192 4.49 -22.26 -11.04
C LEU A 192 5.97 -22.64 -10.91
N GLU A 193 6.77 -22.30 -11.91
CA GLU A 193 8.23 -22.38 -11.85
C GLU A 193 8.82 -20.99 -11.58
N ASN A 194 9.57 -20.86 -10.49
CA ASN A 194 10.23 -19.62 -10.11
C ASN A 194 11.66 -19.60 -10.66
N LEU A 195 11.91 -18.66 -11.58
CA LEU A 195 13.16 -18.49 -12.31
C LEU A 195 13.83 -17.15 -11.95
N TYR A 196 15.15 -17.14 -11.94
CA TYR A 196 15.97 -15.96 -11.72
C TYR A 196 16.83 -15.71 -12.96
N LEU A 197 16.66 -14.55 -13.59
CA LEU A 197 17.38 -14.21 -14.82
C LEU A 197 18.64 -13.39 -14.50
N VAL A 198 19.80 -13.96 -14.81
CA VAL A 198 21.11 -13.32 -14.57
C VAL A 198 21.86 -13.19 -15.89
N GLY A 199 22.03 -11.95 -16.37
CA GLY A 199 22.47 -11.71 -17.75
C GLY A 199 21.53 -12.44 -18.72
N PRO A 200 22.03 -13.25 -19.66
CA PRO A 200 21.20 -13.98 -20.62
C PRO A 200 20.67 -15.33 -20.12
N GLU A 201 21.02 -15.78 -18.91
CA GLU A 201 20.73 -17.14 -18.42
C GLU A 201 19.58 -17.16 -17.41
N LEU A 202 18.58 -18.04 -17.65
CA LEU A 202 17.51 -18.36 -16.70
C LEU A 202 17.96 -19.48 -15.78
N HIS A 203 17.78 -19.29 -14.47
CA HIS A 203 18.11 -20.29 -13.46
C HIS A 203 16.91 -20.56 -12.55
N ALA A 204 16.63 -21.82 -12.25
CA ALA A 204 15.66 -22.16 -11.20
C ALA A 204 16.10 -21.57 -9.84
N MET A 205 15.17 -20.91 -9.15
CA MET A 205 15.45 -20.33 -7.82
C MET A 205 15.66 -21.39 -6.76
N HIS A 206 14.98 -22.53 -6.90
CA HIS A 206 15.07 -23.63 -5.96
C HIS A 206 15.56 -24.88 -6.68
N VAL A 207 16.41 -25.65 -5.99
CA VAL A 207 16.89 -26.95 -6.47
C VAL A 207 16.58 -28.01 -5.41
N PRO A 208 16.22 -29.23 -5.81
CA PRO A 208 16.02 -30.32 -4.86
C PRO A 208 17.37 -30.71 -4.23
N SER A 209 17.44 -30.73 -2.91
CA SER A 209 18.58 -31.20 -2.13
C SER A 209 18.09 -31.98 -0.92
N GLN A 210 18.52 -33.23 -0.77
CA GLN A 210 18.13 -34.12 0.34
C GLN A 210 16.60 -34.21 0.57
N GLY A 211 15.81 -34.19 -0.51
CA GLY A 211 14.35 -34.29 -0.43
C GLY A 211 13.61 -32.97 -0.15
N HIS A 212 14.32 -31.85 0.05
CA HIS A 212 13.75 -30.53 0.24
C HIS A 212 14.17 -29.55 -0.86
N LEU A 213 13.30 -28.61 -1.20
CA LEU A 213 13.65 -27.51 -2.10
C LEU A 213 14.48 -26.48 -1.31
N VAL A 214 15.72 -26.26 -1.74
CA VAL A 214 16.61 -25.26 -1.15
C VAL A 214 16.93 -24.17 -2.16
N PRO A 215 17.21 -22.92 -1.72
CA PRO A 215 17.67 -21.87 -2.61
C PRO A 215 18.89 -22.31 -3.42
N ASN A 216 18.91 -21.99 -4.71
CA ASN A 216 19.95 -22.41 -5.64
C ASN A 216 21.35 -21.97 -5.14
N PRO A 217 22.26 -22.92 -4.80
CA PRO A 217 23.57 -22.59 -4.26
C PRO A 217 24.45 -21.78 -5.21
N TYR A 218 24.29 -21.97 -6.53
CA TYR A 218 25.02 -21.19 -7.53
C TYR A 218 24.66 -19.71 -7.43
N LEU A 219 23.37 -19.38 -7.43
CA LEU A 219 22.86 -18.02 -7.32
C LEU A 219 23.24 -17.37 -5.99
N ALA A 220 23.10 -18.10 -4.88
CA ALA A 220 23.56 -17.63 -3.56
C ALA A 220 25.08 -17.33 -3.54
N SER A 221 25.88 -18.06 -4.31
CA SER A 221 27.32 -17.84 -4.42
C SER A 221 27.69 -16.60 -5.25
N LEU A 222 26.86 -16.21 -6.22
CA LEU A 222 27.07 -15.03 -7.06
C LEU A 222 27.02 -13.75 -6.23
N ASP A 223 26.02 -13.61 -5.36
CA ASP A 223 25.90 -12.45 -4.46
C ASP A 223 27.09 -12.34 -3.51
N ARG A 224 27.53 -13.47 -2.94
CA ARG A 224 28.71 -13.51 -2.05
C ARG A 224 29.98 -13.09 -2.79
N ARG A 225 30.13 -13.43 -4.07
CA ARG A 225 31.26 -13.02 -4.92
C ARG A 225 31.21 -11.54 -5.25
N GLU A 226 30.03 -10.98 -5.54
CA GLU A 226 29.89 -9.54 -5.81
C GLU A 226 30.15 -8.69 -4.55
N ILE A 227 29.63 -9.10 -3.38
CA ILE A 227 29.93 -8.46 -2.09
C ILE A 227 31.44 -8.45 -1.85
N ARG A 228 32.11 -9.58 -2.12
CA ARG A 228 33.56 -9.73 -1.97
C ARG A 228 34.30 -8.81 -2.94
N TYR A 229 33.90 -8.75 -4.22
CA TYR A 229 34.51 -7.87 -5.21
C TYR A 229 34.35 -6.38 -4.87
N ARG A 230 33.16 -5.95 -4.41
CA ARG A 230 32.89 -4.58 -3.94
C ARG A 230 33.69 -4.24 -2.68
N ALA A 231 33.91 -5.19 -1.78
CA ALA A 231 34.75 -5.01 -0.60
C ALA A 231 36.23 -4.83 -0.98
N TYR A 232 36.74 -5.61 -1.93
CA TYR A 232 38.10 -5.44 -2.48
C TYR A 232 38.27 -4.11 -3.22
N ALA A 233 37.28 -3.69 -4.03
CA ALA A 233 37.33 -2.43 -4.77
C ALA A 233 37.31 -1.17 -3.87
N ARG A 234 36.75 -1.27 -2.65
CA ARG A 234 36.73 -0.16 -1.67
C ARG A 234 38.00 -0.06 -0.82
N ALA A 235 38.85 -1.10 -0.81
CA ALA A 235 40.06 -1.16 0.00
C ALA A 235 41.33 -0.64 -0.71
N GLY A 236 41.25 -0.31 -2.01
CA GLY A 236 42.40 0.18 -2.78
C GLY A 236 42.63 1.68 -2.63
N ASP A 237 43.59 2.05 -1.77
CA ASP A 237 44.17 3.39 -1.71
C ASP A 237 45.47 3.44 -2.54
N GLY A 238 45.45 4.25 -3.60
CA GLY A 238 46.59 5.09 -4.03
C GLY A 238 47.94 4.50 -4.48
N ARG A 239 48.23 3.20 -4.46
CA ARG A 239 49.52 2.69 -4.99
C ARG A 239 49.36 1.48 -5.92
N ILE A 240 49.76 1.69 -7.17
CA ILE A 240 49.97 0.64 -8.17
C ILE A 240 51.15 -0.21 -7.69
N GLN A 241 50.85 -1.36 -7.10
CA GLN A 241 51.75 -2.50 -7.12
C GLN A 241 51.03 -3.59 -7.92
N ALA A 242 51.51 -3.79 -9.14
CA ALA A 242 51.02 -4.79 -10.07
C ALA A 242 51.34 -6.20 -9.56
N GLN A 243 50.66 -6.64 -8.50
CA GLN A 243 50.44 -8.06 -8.29
C GLN A 243 49.20 -8.44 -9.09
N ARG A 244 49.44 -9.24 -10.13
CA ARG A 244 48.45 -9.83 -11.02
C ARG A 244 47.28 -10.41 -10.21
N VAL A 245 46.22 -9.62 -10.04
CA VAL A 245 44.88 -10.19 -9.93
C VAL A 245 44.70 -10.93 -11.26
N PRO A 246 44.46 -12.25 -11.28
CA PRO A 246 44.22 -12.96 -12.52
C PRO A 246 43.11 -12.23 -13.25
N ARG A 247 43.41 -11.72 -14.47
CA ARG A 247 42.34 -11.32 -15.37
C ARG A 247 41.40 -12.52 -15.43
N PRO A 248 40.08 -12.33 -15.26
CA PRO A 248 39.13 -13.41 -15.46
C PRO A 248 39.43 -14.00 -16.84
N ARG A 249 39.72 -15.31 -16.92
CA ARG A 249 39.95 -16.02 -18.19
C ARG A 249 38.80 -15.70 -19.15
N GLU A 250 39.10 -15.51 -20.42
CA GLU A 250 38.10 -15.41 -21.48
C GLU A 250 37.06 -16.53 -21.29
N GLY A 251 35.82 -16.14 -21.01
CA GLY A 251 34.74 -17.04 -20.58
C GLY A 251 33.89 -16.55 -19.41
N HIS A 252 34.36 -15.57 -18.62
CA HIS A 252 33.53 -14.95 -17.59
C HIS A 252 32.47 -14.02 -18.23
N ARG A 253 31.28 -14.57 -18.54
CA ARG A 253 30.07 -13.76 -18.77
C ARG A 253 29.97 -12.75 -17.62
N ARG A 254 30.02 -11.45 -17.94
CA ARG A 254 29.77 -10.41 -16.94
C ARG A 254 28.37 -10.69 -16.38
N PHE A 255 28.23 -10.82 -15.07
CA PHE A 255 26.92 -10.82 -14.43
C PHE A 255 26.41 -9.37 -14.47
N TYR A 256 25.30 -9.14 -15.15
CA TYR A 256 24.65 -7.83 -15.25
C TYR A 256 23.13 -8.01 -15.23
N VAL A 257 22.41 -6.93 -14.93
CA VAL A 257 20.94 -6.92 -15.04
C VAL A 257 20.59 -6.84 -16.52
N PRO A 258 19.91 -7.86 -17.10
CA PRO A 258 19.58 -7.87 -18.52
C PRO A 258 18.75 -6.65 -18.90
N ARG A 259 18.91 -6.18 -20.13
CA ARG A 259 18.09 -5.10 -20.66
C ARG A 259 16.73 -5.62 -21.11
N ARG A 260 15.71 -4.76 -21.18
CA ARG A 260 14.31 -5.18 -21.43
C ARG A 260 14.14 -5.90 -22.76
N GLU A 261 14.84 -5.47 -23.81
CA GLU A 261 14.87 -6.13 -25.12
C GLU A 261 15.52 -7.52 -25.07
N GLU A 262 16.54 -7.70 -24.22
CA GLU A 262 17.17 -9.00 -24.00
C GLU A 262 16.23 -9.95 -23.26
N VAL A 263 15.50 -9.44 -22.26
CA VAL A 263 14.49 -10.23 -21.54
C VAL A 263 13.38 -10.68 -22.48
N VAL A 264 12.77 -9.75 -23.23
CA VAL A 264 11.66 -10.06 -24.14
C VAL A 264 12.08 -11.07 -25.19
N ARG A 265 13.23 -10.87 -25.84
CA ARG A 265 13.77 -11.82 -26.82
C ARG A 265 14.02 -13.20 -26.20
N ARG A 266 14.56 -13.25 -24.97
CA ARG A 266 14.79 -14.52 -24.28
C ARG A 266 13.49 -15.25 -23.97
N LEU A 267 12.44 -14.53 -23.57
CA LEU A 267 11.12 -15.12 -23.33
C LEU A 267 10.50 -15.63 -24.63
N ASP A 268 10.65 -14.92 -25.74
CA ASP A 268 10.17 -15.36 -27.05
C ASP A 268 10.91 -16.62 -27.55
N GLU A 269 12.24 -16.64 -27.44
CA GLU A 269 13.09 -17.80 -27.78
C GLU A 269 12.72 -19.07 -27.00
N GLU A 270 12.31 -18.93 -25.73
CA GLU A 270 11.90 -20.04 -24.85
C GLU A 270 10.38 -20.35 -24.92
N GLY A 271 9.64 -19.67 -25.80
CA GLY A 271 8.19 -19.86 -25.94
C GLY A 271 7.39 -19.45 -24.70
N MET A 272 7.90 -18.53 -23.90
CA MET A 272 7.34 -18.10 -22.61
C MET A 272 6.31 -16.95 -22.74
N LEU A 273 5.96 -16.53 -23.95
CA LEU A 273 4.94 -15.51 -24.22
C LEU A 273 3.52 -16.11 -24.25
N PRO A 274 2.46 -15.33 -23.93
CA PRO A 274 2.46 -13.92 -23.55
C PRO A 274 2.96 -13.69 -22.11
N ALA A 275 3.55 -12.53 -21.84
CA ALA A 275 4.09 -12.19 -20.53
C ALA A 275 3.62 -10.82 -19.98
N ILE A 276 3.36 -10.79 -18.68
CA ILE A 276 3.15 -9.55 -17.92
C ILE A 276 4.45 -9.17 -17.25
N TYR A 277 4.91 -7.94 -17.50
CA TYR A 277 6.15 -7.42 -16.99
C TYR A 277 5.85 -6.33 -15.95
N PHE A 278 6.05 -6.63 -14.66
CA PHE A 278 5.73 -5.71 -13.58
C PHE A 278 6.81 -4.64 -13.39
N VAL A 279 6.38 -3.39 -13.49
CA VAL A 279 7.18 -2.18 -13.22
C VAL A 279 6.38 -1.29 -12.25
N PHE A 280 6.92 -1.04 -11.06
CA PHE A 280 6.21 -0.31 -9.98
C PHE A 280 6.14 1.21 -10.18
N SER A 281 6.16 1.69 -11.43
CA SER A 281 6.00 3.09 -11.80
C SER A 281 5.24 3.21 -13.12
N ARG A 282 4.25 4.10 -13.18
CA ARG A 282 3.44 4.36 -14.38
C ARG A 282 4.30 4.90 -15.53
N ALA A 283 5.02 5.99 -15.26
CA ALA A 283 6.02 6.53 -16.19
C ALA A 283 7.10 5.50 -16.55
N GLY A 284 7.39 4.56 -15.63
CA GLY A 284 8.27 3.42 -15.90
C GLY A 284 7.69 2.45 -16.93
N CYS A 285 6.39 2.15 -16.90
CA CYS A 285 5.71 1.33 -17.89
C CYS A 285 5.75 2.00 -19.27
N ASP A 286 5.34 3.27 -19.37
CA ASP A 286 5.35 4.02 -20.64
C ASP A 286 6.76 4.14 -21.22
N ALA A 287 7.76 4.42 -20.37
CA ALA A 287 9.16 4.44 -20.78
C ALA A 287 9.65 3.05 -21.24
N SER A 288 9.11 1.97 -20.69
CA SER A 288 9.46 0.61 -21.11
C SER A 288 8.93 0.28 -22.49
N VAL A 289 7.68 0.67 -22.79
CA VAL A 289 7.09 0.53 -24.13
C VAL A 289 7.89 1.34 -25.14
N ARG A 290 8.13 2.63 -24.87
CA ARG A 290 8.94 3.49 -25.76
C ARG A 290 10.33 2.91 -26.02
N TYR A 291 10.98 2.39 -24.98
CA TYR A 291 12.29 1.77 -25.11
C TYR A 291 12.29 0.53 -26.02
N LEU A 292 11.27 -0.33 -25.94
CA LEU A 292 11.15 -1.48 -26.86
C LEU A 292 10.83 -1.04 -28.29
N MET A 293 10.02 0.00 -28.46
CA MET A 293 9.69 0.57 -29.77
C MET A 293 10.93 1.19 -30.43
N GLU A 294 11.73 1.95 -29.69
CA GLU A 294 13.03 2.49 -30.14
C GLU A 294 14.04 1.40 -30.48
N ALA A 295 14.02 0.27 -29.76
CA ALA A 295 14.83 -0.91 -30.04
C ALA A 295 14.34 -1.71 -31.28
N GLY A 296 13.19 -1.34 -31.86
CA GLY A 296 12.64 -1.99 -33.05
C GLY A 296 12.02 -3.36 -32.79
N VAL A 297 11.59 -3.65 -31.56
CA VAL A 297 10.95 -4.92 -31.22
C VAL A 297 9.56 -4.99 -31.87
N ARG A 298 9.33 -6.04 -32.67
CA ARG A 298 8.04 -6.37 -33.29
C ARG A 298 7.73 -7.82 -33.00
N LEU A 299 6.67 -8.07 -32.24
CA LEU A 299 6.25 -9.41 -31.84
C LEU A 299 5.08 -9.92 -32.68
N THR A 300 4.46 -9.08 -33.48
CA THR A 300 3.28 -9.40 -34.31
C THR A 300 3.64 -9.62 -35.77
N SER A 301 2.81 -10.41 -36.45
CA SER A 301 2.77 -10.49 -37.91
C SER A 301 2.08 -9.25 -38.52
N ARG A 302 2.16 -9.08 -39.84
CA ARG A 302 1.50 -7.96 -40.52
C ARG A 302 -0.02 -8.02 -40.41
N GLU A 303 -0.59 -9.22 -40.53
CA GLU A 303 -2.05 -9.44 -40.43
C GLU A 303 -2.55 -9.13 -39.02
N GLU A 304 -1.88 -9.67 -37.99
CA GLU A 304 -2.19 -9.34 -36.58
C GLU A 304 -2.05 -7.84 -36.31
N ALA A 305 -1.02 -7.18 -36.86
CA ALA A 305 -0.83 -5.74 -36.68
C ALA A 305 -1.96 -4.90 -37.29
N ASP A 306 -2.48 -5.29 -38.47
CA ASP A 306 -3.58 -4.58 -39.12
C ASP A 306 -4.92 -4.81 -38.40
N GLU A 307 -5.16 -6.02 -37.90
CA GLU A 307 -6.31 -6.33 -37.03
C GLU A 307 -6.28 -5.50 -35.74
N ILE A 308 -5.12 -5.44 -35.06
CA ILE A 308 -4.94 -4.64 -33.85
C ILE A 308 -5.22 -3.16 -34.09
N ARG A 309 -4.75 -2.61 -35.22
CA ARG A 309 -5.02 -1.20 -35.57
C ARG A 309 -6.51 -0.96 -35.77
N ALA A 310 -7.20 -1.85 -36.49
CA ALA A 310 -8.63 -1.73 -36.73
C ALA A 310 -9.44 -1.74 -35.42
N VAL A 311 -9.12 -2.66 -34.49
CA VAL A 311 -9.78 -2.72 -33.17
C VAL A 311 -9.50 -1.46 -32.35
N ALA A 312 -8.26 -0.97 -32.35
CA ALA A 312 -7.90 0.24 -31.61
C ALA A 312 -8.61 1.48 -32.17
N ASP A 313 -8.65 1.65 -33.49
CA ASP A 313 -9.28 2.79 -34.16
C ASP A 313 -10.81 2.77 -33.95
N ASP A 314 -11.46 1.60 -34.02
CA ASP A 314 -12.91 1.45 -33.78
C ASP A 314 -13.31 1.87 -32.35
N ARG A 315 -12.58 1.38 -31.34
CA ARG A 315 -12.79 1.72 -29.92
C ARG A 315 -12.60 3.21 -29.63
N ALA A 316 -11.76 3.89 -30.40
CA ALA A 316 -11.44 5.30 -30.24
C ALA A 316 -12.27 6.23 -31.14
N SER A 317 -13.11 5.69 -32.02
CA SER A 317 -13.82 6.44 -33.10
C SER A 317 -14.75 7.56 -32.62
N TRP A 318 -15.22 7.52 -31.36
CA TRP A 318 -16.09 8.53 -30.78
C TRP A 318 -15.33 9.72 -30.19
N LEU A 319 -14.01 9.63 -30.04
CA LEU A 319 -13.16 10.72 -29.56
C LEU A 319 -12.76 11.65 -30.72
N PRO A 320 -12.77 12.98 -30.51
CA PRO A 320 -12.21 13.92 -31.48
C PRO A 320 -10.71 13.69 -31.73
N ASP A 321 -10.24 13.92 -32.95
CA ASP A 321 -8.82 13.75 -33.32
C ASP A 321 -7.86 14.58 -32.46
N GLU A 322 -8.25 15.81 -32.09
CA GLU A 322 -7.49 16.69 -31.19
C GLU A 322 -7.30 16.06 -29.79
N ASP A 323 -8.35 15.43 -29.26
CA ASP A 323 -8.27 14.72 -27.98
C ASP A 323 -7.41 13.45 -28.14
N LEU A 324 -7.50 12.72 -29.26
CA LEU A 324 -6.67 11.53 -29.51
C LEU A 324 -5.18 11.85 -29.56
N GLU A 325 -4.80 12.97 -30.17
CA GLU A 325 -3.42 13.45 -30.20
C GLU A 325 -2.93 13.82 -28.79
N ALA A 326 -3.71 14.62 -28.03
CA ALA A 326 -3.38 14.99 -26.65
C ALA A 326 -3.27 13.77 -25.71
N LEU A 327 -3.96 12.68 -26.03
CA LEU A 327 -3.97 11.43 -25.27
C LEU A 327 -2.83 10.48 -25.64
N GLY A 328 -2.04 10.77 -26.68
CA GLY A 328 -0.98 9.89 -27.19
C GLY A 328 -1.53 8.58 -27.78
N PHE A 329 -2.72 8.63 -28.39
CA PHE A 329 -3.38 7.45 -28.95
C PHE A 329 -2.59 6.83 -30.10
N PHE A 330 -1.97 7.65 -30.95
CA PHE A 330 -1.25 7.15 -32.12
C PHE A 330 0.01 6.37 -31.74
N GLU A 331 0.73 6.81 -30.70
CA GLU A 331 1.85 6.07 -30.12
C GLU A 331 1.40 4.76 -29.50
N LEU A 332 0.27 4.78 -28.76
CA LEU A 332 -0.34 3.58 -28.21
C LEU A 332 -0.71 2.59 -29.32
N ARG A 333 -1.37 3.06 -30.38
CA ARG A 333 -1.78 2.23 -31.52
C ARG A 333 -0.59 1.54 -32.18
N GLU A 334 0.51 2.25 -32.42
CA GLU A 334 1.70 1.66 -33.03
C GLU A 334 2.46 0.70 -32.11
N ALA A 335 2.39 0.93 -30.79
CA ALA A 335 2.90 -0.02 -29.80
C ALA A 335 2.06 -1.30 -29.75
N LEU A 336 0.73 -1.16 -29.71
CA LEU A 336 -0.21 -2.29 -29.76
C LEU A 336 0.02 -3.11 -31.03
N ALA A 337 0.15 -2.44 -32.18
CA ALA A 337 0.45 -3.10 -33.46
C ALA A 337 1.82 -3.79 -33.47
N ALA A 338 2.73 -3.48 -32.53
CA ALA A 338 3.99 -4.20 -32.31
C ALA A 338 3.86 -5.43 -31.39
N GLY A 339 2.70 -5.62 -30.76
CA GLY A 339 2.44 -6.63 -29.72
C GLY A 339 2.93 -6.24 -28.33
N VAL A 340 3.14 -4.93 -28.07
CA VAL A 340 3.66 -4.41 -26.79
C VAL A 340 2.72 -3.32 -26.26
N ALA A 341 2.35 -3.39 -24.98
CA ALA A 341 1.50 -2.36 -24.36
C ALA A 341 1.95 -1.99 -22.94
N ALA A 342 1.53 -0.82 -22.48
CA ALA A 342 1.53 -0.47 -21.05
C ALA A 342 0.14 -0.76 -20.47
N HIS A 343 0.07 -1.05 -19.16
CA HIS A 343 -1.18 -1.17 -18.41
C HIS A 343 -1.01 -0.59 -17.01
N HIS A 344 -1.62 0.56 -16.76
CA HIS A 344 -1.61 1.15 -15.43
C HIS A 344 -2.81 2.08 -15.19
N ALA A 345 -3.08 2.36 -13.92
CA ALA A 345 -4.20 3.20 -13.51
C ALA A 345 -4.22 4.63 -14.09
N GLY A 346 -3.08 5.16 -14.56
CA GLY A 346 -3.02 6.46 -15.26
C GLY A 346 -3.43 6.44 -16.74
N MET A 347 -3.77 5.27 -17.30
CA MET A 347 -4.33 5.18 -18.65
C MET A 347 -5.84 5.37 -18.60
N LEU A 348 -6.41 5.90 -19.68
CA LEU A 348 -7.86 5.99 -19.85
C LEU A 348 -8.51 4.61 -19.79
N PRO A 349 -9.75 4.50 -19.27
CA PRO A 349 -10.51 3.25 -19.25
C PRO A 349 -10.56 2.56 -20.61
N VAL A 350 -10.96 3.28 -21.68
CA VAL A 350 -11.04 2.75 -23.04
C VAL A 350 -9.71 2.14 -23.52
N PHE A 351 -8.57 2.79 -23.24
CA PHE A 351 -7.26 2.27 -23.64
C PHE A 351 -6.87 1.01 -22.84
N LYS A 352 -7.17 0.97 -21.54
CA LYS A 352 -6.91 -0.22 -20.72
C LYS A 352 -7.76 -1.40 -21.18
N GLU A 353 -9.05 -1.18 -21.45
CA GLU A 353 -9.97 -2.20 -21.93
C GLU A 353 -9.53 -2.75 -23.30
N THR A 354 -9.06 -1.88 -24.21
CA THR A 354 -8.44 -2.32 -25.48
C THR A 354 -7.20 -3.19 -25.25
N VAL A 355 -6.31 -2.81 -24.33
CA VAL A 355 -5.13 -3.64 -23.97
C VAL A 355 -5.56 -4.99 -23.38
N GLU A 356 -6.54 -4.99 -22.47
CA GLU A 356 -7.09 -6.18 -21.81
C GLU A 356 -7.69 -7.16 -22.82
N GLN A 357 -8.49 -6.65 -23.76
CA GLN A 357 -9.08 -7.44 -24.85
C GLN A 357 -7.99 -8.05 -25.73
N LEU A 358 -7.11 -7.23 -26.30
CA LEU A 358 -6.07 -7.68 -27.22
C LEU A 358 -5.06 -8.63 -26.57
N PHE A 359 -4.81 -8.50 -25.26
CA PHE A 359 -3.97 -9.43 -24.52
C PHE A 359 -4.66 -10.79 -24.32
N THR A 360 -5.97 -10.78 -24.04
CA THR A 360 -6.76 -12.01 -23.85
C THR A 360 -6.92 -12.78 -25.16
N GLU A 361 -7.05 -12.07 -26.28
CA GLU A 361 -7.07 -12.64 -27.64
C GLU A 361 -5.68 -13.16 -28.09
N GLY A 362 -4.61 -12.83 -27.35
CA GLY A 362 -3.25 -13.26 -27.64
C GLY A 362 -2.51 -12.42 -28.70
N LEU A 363 -3.11 -11.32 -29.13
CA LEU A 363 -2.55 -10.37 -30.11
C LEU A 363 -1.44 -9.51 -29.48
N VAL A 364 -1.64 -9.06 -28.24
CA VAL A 364 -0.58 -8.38 -27.45
C VAL A 364 0.20 -9.42 -26.65
N ARG A 365 1.52 -9.50 -26.89
CA ARG A 365 2.38 -10.54 -26.30
C ARG A 365 3.11 -10.08 -25.04
N ILE A 366 3.39 -8.78 -24.90
CA ILE A 366 4.04 -8.19 -23.72
C ILE A 366 3.23 -7.02 -23.19
N VAL A 367 2.91 -7.04 -21.89
CA VAL A 367 2.28 -5.92 -21.19
C VAL A 367 3.16 -5.46 -20.03
N PHE A 368 3.58 -4.21 -20.04
CA PHE A 368 4.24 -3.57 -18.90
C PHE A 368 3.20 -3.02 -17.94
N ALA A 369 3.11 -3.62 -16.75
CA ALA A 369 2.03 -3.32 -15.83
C ALA A 369 2.50 -2.84 -14.46
N THR A 370 1.71 -1.97 -13.83
CA THR A 370 1.85 -1.70 -12.39
C THR A 370 1.17 -2.78 -11.55
N GLU A 371 1.44 -2.79 -10.24
CA GLU A 371 0.83 -3.72 -9.26
C GLU A 371 -0.71 -3.77 -9.37
N THR A 372 -1.35 -2.68 -9.79
CA THR A 372 -2.81 -2.60 -9.98
C THR A 372 -3.38 -3.63 -10.96
N LEU A 373 -2.58 -4.20 -11.86
CA LEU A 373 -3.05 -5.27 -12.76
C LEU A 373 -3.13 -6.63 -12.03
N SER A 374 -2.32 -6.84 -10.99
CA SER A 374 -2.39 -8.06 -10.19
C SER A 374 -3.72 -8.21 -9.43
N LEU A 375 -4.49 -7.13 -9.39
CA LEU A 375 -5.70 -6.94 -8.63
C LEU A 375 -6.94 -7.16 -9.52
N GLY A 376 -7.59 -8.32 -9.37
CA GLY A 376 -8.94 -8.59 -9.86
C GLY A 376 -9.21 -8.80 -11.37
N ILE A 377 -8.46 -8.21 -12.30
CA ILE A 377 -8.81 -8.28 -13.75
C ILE A 377 -8.39 -9.63 -14.37
N ASN A 378 -9.23 -10.27 -15.18
CA ASN A 378 -8.91 -11.58 -15.80
C ASN A 378 -7.95 -11.48 -17.00
N MET A 379 -6.69 -11.16 -16.74
CA MET A 379 -5.60 -11.24 -17.73
C MET A 379 -4.55 -12.29 -17.30
N PRO A 380 -4.78 -13.58 -17.52
CA PRO A 380 -3.78 -14.60 -17.23
C PRO A 380 -2.72 -14.62 -18.33
N ALA A 381 -1.44 -14.60 -17.93
CA ALA A 381 -0.29 -14.66 -18.82
C ALA A 381 0.39 -16.02 -18.71
N ARG A 382 1.20 -16.43 -19.69
CA ARG A 382 2.05 -17.62 -19.51
C ARG A 382 3.18 -17.34 -18.52
N THR A 383 3.73 -16.13 -18.58
CA THR A 383 4.87 -15.69 -17.75
C THR A 383 4.60 -14.37 -17.06
N VAL A 384 5.11 -14.25 -15.84
CA VAL A 384 5.20 -12.99 -15.10
C VAL A 384 6.66 -12.64 -14.89
N VAL A 385 7.05 -11.40 -15.21
CA VAL A 385 8.40 -10.87 -15.00
C VAL A 385 8.35 -9.80 -13.91
N ILE A 386 9.29 -9.84 -12.97
CA ILE A 386 9.43 -8.86 -11.89
C ILE A 386 10.82 -8.21 -12.01
N GLU A 387 10.86 -6.94 -12.42
CA GLU A 387 12.10 -6.19 -12.62
C GLU A 387 12.70 -5.68 -11.31
N ASP A 388 11.87 -5.02 -10.49
CA ASP A 388 12.26 -4.58 -9.16
C ASP A 388 11.48 -5.33 -8.07
N LEU A 389 12.00 -5.41 -6.84
CA LEU A 389 11.30 -5.92 -5.65
C LEU A 389 11.03 -4.77 -4.67
N TRP A 390 11.53 -3.57 -4.96
CA TRP A 390 11.22 -2.36 -4.20
C TRP A 390 10.04 -1.64 -4.83
N LYS A 391 9.02 -1.40 -4.03
CA LYS A 391 7.88 -0.55 -4.39
C LYS A 391 7.85 0.71 -3.54
N PHE A 392 7.13 1.72 -4.01
CA PHE A 392 6.94 2.97 -3.28
C PHE A 392 5.54 2.98 -2.65
N SER A 393 5.45 3.05 -1.33
CA SER A 393 4.17 3.03 -0.58
C SER A 393 3.52 4.42 -0.43
N GLY A 394 3.98 5.43 -1.17
CA GLY A 394 3.56 6.83 -1.00
C GLY A 394 4.49 7.61 -0.07
N GLU A 395 5.00 6.96 0.98
CA GLU A 395 5.91 7.59 1.95
C GLU A 395 7.36 7.12 1.83
N HIS A 396 7.56 5.81 1.60
CA HIS A 396 8.88 5.20 1.58
C HIS A 396 8.96 4.04 0.59
N HIS A 397 10.20 3.66 0.23
CA HIS A 397 10.41 2.46 -0.57
C HIS A 397 10.44 1.24 0.35
N GLU A 398 9.58 0.28 0.07
CA GLU A 398 9.43 -0.98 0.80
C GLU A 398 9.69 -2.16 -0.11
N LEU A 399 10.18 -3.26 0.47
CA LEU A 399 10.34 -4.52 -0.24
C LEU A 399 8.97 -5.19 -0.36
N LEU A 400 8.69 -5.83 -1.49
CA LEU A 400 7.49 -6.64 -1.67
C LEU A 400 7.31 -7.66 -0.54
N THR A 401 6.07 -7.76 -0.06
CA THR A 401 5.68 -8.80 0.89
C THR A 401 5.43 -10.13 0.18
N PRO A 402 5.46 -11.28 0.90
CA PRO A 402 5.09 -12.57 0.33
C PRO A 402 3.69 -12.60 -0.32
N GLY A 403 2.73 -11.86 0.26
CA GLY A 403 1.37 -11.77 -0.27
C GLY A 403 1.34 -11.07 -1.62
N GLU A 404 2.00 -9.92 -1.74
CA GLU A 404 2.12 -9.18 -2.99
C GLU A 404 2.85 -9.99 -4.07
N TYR A 405 3.95 -10.66 -3.69
CA TYR A 405 4.67 -11.55 -4.60
C TYR A 405 3.76 -12.66 -5.14
N THR A 406 2.97 -13.29 -4.28
CA THR A 406 2.02 -14.34 -4.66
C THR A 406 0.88 -13.81 -5.52
N GLN A 407 0.39 -12.59 -5.28
CA GLN A 407 -0.61 -11.93 -6.12
C GLN A 407 -0.09 -11.64 -7.53
N LEU A 408 1.14 -11.12 -7.65
CA LEU A 408 1.77 -10.85 -8.94
C LEU A 408 2.01 -12.14 -9.73
N THR A 409 2.68 -13.11 -9.12
CA THR A 409 3.03 -14.39 -9.76
C THR A 409 1.82 -15.29 -9.99
N GLY A 410 0.74 -15.10 -9.23
CA GLY A 410 -0.55 -15.78 -9.41
C GLY A 410 -1.18 -15.56 -10.78
N ARG A 411 -0.70 -14.59 -11.57
CA ARG A 411 -1.10 -14.33 -12.96
C ARG A 411 -0.43 -15.21 -14.01
N ALA A 412 0.64 -15.93 -13.67
CA ALA A 412 1.41 -16.76 -14.60
C ALA A 412 0.87 -18.20 -14.72
N GLY A 413 0.51 -18.68 -15.90
CA GLY A 413 -0.09 -19.99 -16.14
C GLY A 413 -1.60 -19.88 -16.37
N ARG A 414 -2.01 -20.04 -17.62
CA ARG A 414 -3.41 -20.02 -18.06
C ARG A 414 -4.03 -21.40 -17.92
N ARG A 415 -5.05 -21.53 -17.08
CA ARG A 415 -5.76 -22.81 -16.85
C ARG A 415 -6.35 -23.33 -18.18
N GLY A 416 -6.05 -24.59 -18.50
CA GLY A 416 -6.53 -25.24 -19.72
C GLY A 416 -5.73 -24.92 -20.99
N ILE A 417 -4.72 -24.04 -20.90
CA ILE A 417 -3.86 -23.67 -22.03
C ILE A 417 -2.39 -24.00 -21.72
N ASP A 418 -1.89 -23.59 -20.54
CA ASP A 418 -0.51 -23.79 -20.14
C ASP A 418 -0.37 -24.98 -19.17
N GLU A 419 0.64 -25.82 -19.39
CA GLU A 419 1.01 -26.90 -18.45
C GLU A 419 1.75 -26.37 -17.21
N ILE A 420 2.56 -25.33 -17.40
CA ILE A 420 3.41 -24.69 -16.38
C ILE A 420 3.37 -23.18 -16.60
N GLY A 421 3.23 -22.41 -15.53
CA GLY A 421 3.42 -20.96 -15.52
C GLY A 421 4.80 -20.57 -15.03
N TYR A 422 5.35 -19.47 -15.53
CA TYR A 422 6.70 -19.01 -15.15
C TYR A 422 6.67 -17.69 -14.39
N ALA A 423 7.40 -17.61 -13.28
CA ALA A 423 7.68 -16.38 -12.56
C ALA A 423 9.17 -16.05 -12.65
N VAL A 424 9.52 -15.03 -13.44
CA VAL A 424 10.90 -14.63 -13.72
C VAL A 424 11.24 -13.37 -12.92
N VAL A 425 12.16 -13.47 -11.96
CA VAL A 425 12.70 -12.30 -11.25
C VAL A 425 14.07 -11.94 -11.83
N LEU A 426 14.28 -10.67 -12.13
CA LEU A 426 15.56 -10.21 -12.67
C LEU A 426 16.63 -10.11 -11.58
N TYR A 427 17.89 -10.29 -11.99
CA TYR A 427 19.03 -10.12 -11.10
C TYR A 427 19.02 -8.75 -10.41
N GLN A 428 19.10 -8.75 -9.08
CA GLN A 428 19.13 -7.52 -8.28
C GLN A 428 20.44 -7.35 -7.52
N THR A 429 21.01 -6.15 -7.58
CA THR A 429 22.25 -5.83 -6.84
C THR A 429 22.01 -5.34 -5.41
N GLN A 430 20.75 -5.09 -5.04
CA GLN A 430 20.36 -4.47 -3.76
C GLN A 430 19.72 -5.47 -2.79
N VAL A 431 19.14 -6.56 -3.30
CA VAL A 431 18.44 -7.57 -2.50
C VAL A 431 19.21 -8.89 -2.62
N PRO A 432 19.66 -9.50 -1.50
CA PRO A 432 20.29 -10.81 -1.54
C PRO A 432 19.32 -11.87 -2.07
N PHE A 433 19.82 -12.75 -2.92
CA PHE A 433 19.09 -13.85 -3.54
C PHE A 433 18.39 -14.75 -2.52
N GLU A 434 19.00 -15.01 -1.36
CA GLU A 434 18.37 -15.83 -0.31
C GLU A 434 17.05 -15.20 0.19
N ARG A 435 16.92 -13.87 0.16
CA ARG A 435 15.65 -13.20 0.48
C ARG A 435 14.64 -13.31 -0.67
N VAL A 436 15.10 -13.20 -1.91
CA VAL A 436 14.25 -13.37 -3.11
C VAL A 436 13.67 -14.79 -3.15
N ALA A 437 14.51 -15.80 -2.92
CA ALA A 437 14.08 -17.19 -2.83
C ALA A 437 13.09 -17.40 -1.66
N GLY A 438 13.27 -16.71 -0.53
CA GLY A 438 12.33 -16.72 0.59
C GLY A 438 10.93 -16.17 0.26
N LEU A 439 10.85 -15.16 -0.62
CA LEU A 439 9.56 -14.66 -1.12
C LEU A 439 8.88 -15.73 -1.99
N ALA A 440 9.63 -16.38 -2.88
CA ALA A 440 9.11 -17.42 -3.77
C ALA A 440 8.72 -18.73 -3.07
N SER A 441 9.25 -18.99 -1.86
CA SER A 441 8.88 -20.18 -1.08
C SER A 441 7.65 -19.98 -0.19
N THR A 442 7.33 -18.74 0.16
CA THR A 442 6.20 -18.40 1.05
C THR A 442 4.91 -18.30 0.24
N ARG A 443 3.98 -19.23 0.45
CA ARG A 443 2.74 -19.36 -0.36
C ARG A 443 1.50 -18.71 0.25
N THR A 444 1.54 -18.38 1.54
CA THR A 444 0.39 -17.88 2.30
C THR A 444 0.82 -16.70 3.16
N TYR A 445 -0.09 -15.75 3.36
CA TYR A 445 0.12 -14.56 4.17
C TYR A 445 -1.04 -14.38 5.16
N GLU A 446 -0.76 -13.69 6.27
CA GLU A 446 -1.75 -13.39 7.30
C GLU A 446 -2.63 -12.22 6.85
N LEU A 447 -3.95 -12.43 6.87
CA LEU A 447 -4.95 -11.39 6.65
C LEU A 447 -5.01 -10.49 7.89
N ARG A 448 -4.87 -9.18 7.68
CA ARG A 448 -4.96 -8.16 8.74
C ARG A 448 -6.20 -7.32 8.56
N SER A 449 -6.83 -6.90 9.64
CA SER A 449 -7.90 -5.91 9.59
C SER A 449 -7.34 -4.51 9.45
N SER A 450 -7.94 -3.71 8.56
CA SER A 450 -7.71 -2.27 8.47
C SER A 450 -8.80 -1.42 9.14
N PHE A 451 -9.73 -2.06 9.85
CA PHE A 451 -10.92 -1.41 10.40
C PHE A 451 -10.58 -0.32 11.42
N ARG A 452 -11.03 0.91 11.14
CA ARG A 452 -10.84 2.09 12.00
C ARG A 452 -12.09 2.96 11.96
N PRO A 453 -12.52 3.55 13.09
CA PRO A 453 -13.67 4.44 13.08
C PRO A 453 -13.44 5.72 12.27
N SER A 454 -14.21 5.89 11.19
CA SER A 454 -14.27 7.15 10.41
C SER A 454 -15.45 8.02 10.86
N TYR A 455 -15.47 9.30 10.45
CA TYR A 455 -16.57 10.21 10.77
C TYR A 455 -17.90 9.75 10.20
N ASN A 456 -17.96 9.43 8.91
CA ASN A 456 -19.15 8.87 8.26
C ASN A 456 -19.64 7.58 8.94
N MET A 457 -18.74 6.65 9.29
CA MET A 457 -19.11 5.44 10.01
C MET A 457 -19.70 5.77 11.38
N ALA A 458 -19.08 6.69 12.12
CA ALA A 458 -19.55 7.06 13.45
C ALA A 458 -20.96 7.68 13.44
N VAL A 459 -21.26 8.58 12.49
CA VAL A 459 -22.62 9.15 12.38
C VAL A 459 -23.65 8.12 11.94
N ASN A 460 -23.28 7.16 11.09
CA ASN A 460 -24.17 6.06 10.72
C ASN A 460 -24.47 5.13 11.91
N LEU A 461 -23.47 4.80 12.73
CA LEU A 461 -23.67 4.02 13.95
C LEU A 461 -24.58 4.74 14.96
N VAL A 462 -24.35 6.05 15.19
CA VAL A 462 -25.19 6.88 16.08
C VAL A 462 -26.64 6.94 15.58
N ARG A 463 -26.86 6.87 14.25
CA ARG A 463 -28.20 6.90 13.67
C ARG A 463 -28.95 5.58 13.84
N ALA A 464 -28.26 4.47 13.64
CA ALA A 464 -28.87 3.15 13.54
C ALA A 464 -28.97 2.40 14.87
N TYR A 465 -28.11 2.72 15.84
CA TYR A 465 -27.93 1.94 17.05
C TYR A 465 -27.88 2.82 18.31
N SER A 466 -28.07 2.21 19.48
CA SER A 466 -27.70 2.80 20.77
C SER A 466 -26.17 2.77 20.98
N LEU A 467 -25.67 3.51 21.98
CA LEU A 467 -24.23 3.57 22.28
C LEU A 467 -23.67 2.19 22.62
N ASP A 468 -24.39 1.42 23.45
CA ASP A 468 -23.97 0.08 23.86
C ASP A 468 -23.95 -0.89 22.67
N GLU A 469 -24.95 -0.82 21.79
CA GLU A 469 -24.99 -1.61 20.55
C GLU A 469 -23.85 -1.22 19.60
N ALA A 470 -23.58 0.06 19.39
CA ALA A 470 -22.48 0.53 18.56
C ALA A 470 -21.12 0.04 19.09
N HIS A 471 -20.89 0.11 20.41
CA HIS A 471 -19.70 -0.47 21.04
C HIS A 471 -19.62 -1.97 20.85
N HIS A 472 -20.73 -2.70 21.02
CA HIS A 472 -20.77 -4.14 20.79
C HIS A 472 -20.41 -4.51 19.36
N LEU A 473 -20.93 -3.79 18.36
CA LEU A 473 -20.62 -4.03 16.94
C LEU A 473 -19.13 -3.81 16.64
N LEU A 474 -18.54 -2.72 17.15
CA LEU A 474 -17.11 -2.44 16.98
C LEU A 474 -16.23 -3.48 17.65
N ASN A 475 -16.66 -3.98 18.82
CA ASN A 475 -15.98 -5.06 19.53
C ASN A 475 -16.19 -6.43 18.86
N SER A 476 -17.15 -6.54 17.93
CA SER A 476 -17.38 -7.73 17.10
C SER A 476 -16.59 -7.69 15.79
N SER A 477 -15.75 -6.69 15.57
CA SER A 477 -14.88 -6.58 14.38
C SER A 477 -13.80 -7.67 14.34
N PHE A 478 -13.25 -7.90 13.15
CA PHE A 478 -12.18 -8.89 12.96
C PHE A 478 -10.90 -8.45 13.68
N ALA A 479 -10.60 -7.14 13.66
CA ALA A 479 -9.50 -6.56 14.42
C ALA A 479 -9.58 -6.90 15.92
N GLN A 480 -10.76 -6.73 16.55
CA GLN A 480 -10.93 -7.04 17.96
C GLN A 480 -10.86 -8.55 18.23
N PHE A 481 -11.45 -9.38 17.35
CA PHE A 481 -11.38 -10.84 17.46
C PHE A 481 -9.94 -11.37 17.47
N LEU A 482 -9.09 -10.88 16.55
CA LEU A 482 -7.66 -11.22 16.52
C LEU A 482 -6.93 -10.69 17.76
N ALA A 483 -7.25 -9.46 18.20
CA ALA A 483 -6.66 -8.88 19.40
C ALA A 483 -6.94 -9.75 20.63
N ASP A 484 -8.21 -10.12 20.86
CA ASP A 484 -8.66 -10.92 22.00
C ASP A 484 -7.98 -12.30 22.03
N ARG A 485 -7.90 -13.01 20.90
CA ARG A 485 -7.15 -14.29 20.83
C ARG A 485 -5.67 -14.12 21.13
N SER A 486 -5.06 -13.06 20.60
CA SER A 486 -3.66 -12.77 20.85
C SER A 486 -3.41 -12.43 22.33
N VAL A 487 -4.38 -11.77 22.99
CA VAL A 487 -4.33 -11.47 24.43
C VAL A 487 -4.32 -12.76 25.24
N VAL A 488 -5.18 -13.74 24.95
CA VAL A 488 -5.18 -15.04 25.65
C VAL A 488 -3.81 -15.73 25.56
N THR A 489 -3.16 -15.65 24.40
CA THR A 489 -1.82 -16.23 24.20
C THR A 489 -0.75 -15.50 25.01
N LEU A 490 -0.79 -14.16 24.99
CA LEU A 490 0.11 -13.32 25.78
C LEU A 490 -0.13 -13.45 27.29
N GLU A 491 -1.36 -13.69 27.72
CA GLU A 491 -1.71 -13.93 29.13
C GLU A 491 -1.14 -15.27 29.63
N ARG A 492 -1.20 -16.32 28.80
CA ARG A 492 -0.53 -17.60 29.11
C ARG A 492 0.99 -17.46 29.16
N GLU A 493 1.58 -16.72 28.22
CA GLU A 493 3.02 -16.40 28.22
C GLU A 493 3.38 -15.60 29.48
N LEU A 494 2.57 -14.62 29.85
CA LEU A 494 2.72 -13.83 31.07
C LEU A 494 2.61 -14.68 32.34
N GLU A 495 1.67 -15.62 32.40
CA GLU A 495 1.53 -16.55 33.53
C GLU A 495 2.76 -17.45 33.66
N HIS A 496 3.24 -18.01 32.55
CA HIS A 496 4.46 -18.81 32.51
C HIS A 496 5.69 -18.00 32.93
N ASP A 497 5.87 -16.80 32.40
CA ASP A 497 6.99 -15.92 32.73
C ASP A 497 6.93 -15.45 34.19
N ARG A 498 5.73 -15.21 34.74
CA ARG A 498 5.55 -14.92 36.18
C ARG A 498 5.94 -16.11 37.05
N ALA A 499 5.56 -17.33 36.67
CA ALA A 499 5.95 -18.54 37.39
C ALA A 499 7.48 -18.77 37.34
N ALA A 500 8.10 -18.59 36.17
CA ALA A 500 9.54 -18.67 36.01
C ALA A 500 10.28 -17.56 36.78
N LEU A 501 9.72 -16.35 36.81
CA LEU A 501 10.25 -15.24 37.60
C LEU A 501 10.22 -15.56 39.09
N GLU A 502 9.11 -16.11 39.60
CA GLU A 502 9.03 -16.53 41.00
C GLU A 502 10.06 -17.61 41.31
N GLY A 503 10.25 -18.58 40.41
CA GLY A 503 11.30 -19.59 40.51
C GLY A 503 12.72 -19.02 40.49
N TYR A 504 12.97 -17.93 39.76
CA TYR A 504 14.27 -17.24 39.83
C TYR A 504 14.41 -16.45 41.13
N ARG A 505 13.36 -15.75 41.60
CA ARG A 505 13.37 -15.00 42.87
C ARG A 505 13.63 -15.91 44.06
N SER A 506 13.07 -17.12 44.07
CA SER A 506 13.33 -18.10 45.13
C SER A 506 14.77 -18.61 45.16
N GLN A 507 15.53 -18.45 44.06
CA GLN A 507 16.97 -18.79 43.98
C GLN A 507 17.87 -17.57 44.29
N VAL A 508 17.29 -16.38 44.44
CA VAL A 508 17.97 -15.13 44.83
C VAL A 508 17.89 -14.93 46.35
N THR A 509 18.00 -16.03 47.10
CA THR A 509 18.05 -16.02 48.56
C THR A 509 19.50 -16.16 49.01
N CYS A 510 19.97 -15.25 49.87
CA CYS A 510 21.29 -15.32 50.46
C CYS A 510 21.19 -15.41 51.99
N ASP A 511 21.94 -16.32 52.60
CA ASP A 511 21.96 -16.49 54.06
C ASP A 511 22.44 -15.24 54.81
N ARG A 512 23.03 -14.27 54.11
CA ARG A 512 23.58 -13.03 54.68
C ARG A 512 22.62 -11.84 54.60
N GLY A 513 21.46 -11.96 53.94
CA GLY A 513 20.46 -10.89 53.82
C GLY A 513 19.76 -10.84 52.46
N ASP A 514 19.03 -9.76 52.21
CA ASP A 514 18.25 -9.60 50.98
C ASP A 514 19.17 -9.34 49.76
N PHE A 515 19.36 -10.37 48.93
CA PHE A 515 20.17 -10.24 47.72
C PHE A 515 19.48 -9.42 46.62
N ALA A 516 18.15 -9.37 46.60
CA ALA A 516 17.40 -8.57 45.64
C ALA A 516 17.59 -7.07 45.89
N GLU A 517 17.60 -6.64 47.15
CA GLU A 517 17.91 -5.26 47.52
C GLU A 517 19.35 -4.87 47.11
N TYR A 518 20.33 -5.75 47.39
CA TYR A 518 21.72 -5.57 46.95
C TYR A 518 21.84 -5.40 45.43
N TRP A 519 21.16 -6.26 44.66
CA TRP A 519 21.18 -6.21 43.20
C TRP A 519 20.49 -4.95 42.67
N ALA A 520 19.36 -4.54 43.25
CA ALA A 520 18.64 -3.33 42.86
C ALA A 520 19.51 -2.06 43.03
N PHE A 521 20.34 -1.96 44.07
CA PHE A 521 21.28 -0.84 44.21
C PHE A 521 22.31 -0.80 43.08
N ARG A 522 22.84 -1.96 42.65
CA ARG A 522 23.81 -2.04 41.56
C ARG A 522 23.18 -1.80 40.20
N GLU A 523 22.00 -2.35 39.96
CA GLU A 523 21.25 -2.17 38.72
C GLU A 523 20.84 -0.70 38.54
N ARG A 524 20.31 -0.05 39.58
CA ARG A 524 19.97 1.39 39.53
C ARG A 524 21.19 2.28 39.33
N ALA A 525 22.32 1.99 39.99
CA ALA A 525 23.57 2.73 39.79
C ALA A 525 24.07 2.61 38.34
N ARG A 526 23.97 1.40 37.76
CA ARG A 526 24.30 1.15 36.35
C ARG A 526 23.34 1.87 35.41
N ALA A 527 22.03 1.79 35.66
CA ALA A 527 21.01 2.44 34.85
C ALA A 527 21.20 3.96 34.80
N ILE A 528 21.45 4.62 35.94
CA ILE A 528 21.72 6.07 36.00
C ILE A 528 22.95 6.46 35.16
N ARG A 529 23.98 5.62 35.09
CA ARG A 529 25.16 5.87 34.24
C ARG A 529 24.93 5.57 32.76
N GLU A 530 23.98 4.71 32.43
CA GLU A 530 23.60 4.37 31.05
C GLU A 530 22.48 5.27 30.48
N GLU A 531 21.66 5.90 31.34
CA GLU A 531 20.53 6.77 30.99
C GLU A 531 20.91 7.99 30.13
N PRO A 532 22.01 8.72 30.39
CA PRO A 532 22.48 9.78 29.49
C PRO A 532 22.83 9.25 28.10
N ARG A 533 23.33 8.01 27.98
CA ARG A 533 23.66 7.41 26.67
C ARG A 533 22.40 7.14 25.84
N ARG A 534 21.28 6.77 26.48
CA ARG A 534 20.00 6.48 25.80
C ARG A 534 19.20 7.74 25.49
N GLY A 535 19.06 8.67 26.45
CA GLY A 535 18.32 9.93 26.25
C GLY A 535 19.03 10.92 25.33
N GLN A 536 20.37 10.96 25.38
CA GLN A 536 21.15 11.84 24.51
C GLN A 536 21.29 11.28 23.09
N SER A 537 21.23 9.95 22.86
CA SER A 537 21.18 9.41 21.49
C SER A 537 19.97 9.93 20.70
N ARG A 538 18.81 10.06 21.35
CA ARG A 538 17.58 10.59 20.76
C ARG A 538 17.64 12.12 20.56
N ARG A 539 18.05 12.89 21.58
CA ARG A 539 18.27 14.35 21.45
C ARG A 539 19.37 14.70 20.44
N THR A 540 20.50 13.97 20.45
CA THR A 540 21.58 14.14 19.49
C THR A 540 21.14 13.77 18.08
N GLN A 541 20.25 12.79 17.88
CA GLN A 541 19.64 12.54 16.57
C GLN A 541 18.75 13.71 16.11
N GLU A 542 17.92 14.26 16.98
CA GLU A 542 17.08 15.43 16.69
C GLU A 542 17.93 16.68 16.37
N GLU A 543 18.94 16.98 17.20
CA GLU A 543 19.90 18.07 17.01
C GLU A 543 20.77 17.88 15.75
N THR A 544 21.21 16.66 15.47
CA THR A 544 21.98 16.33 14.25
C THR A 544 21.11 16.48 13.02
N THR A 545 19.83 16.11 13.09
CA THR A 545 18.87 16.31 12.00
C THR A 545 18.65 17.81 11.75
N GLY A 546 18.47 18.60 12.80
CA GLY A 546 18.38 20.06 12.71
C GLY A 546 19.64 20.71 12.11
N ALA A 547 20.82 20.30 12.58
CA ALA A 547 22.11 20.82 12.10
C ALA A 547 22.41 20.40 10.65
N LEU A 548 22.03 19.20 10.24
CA LEU A 548 22.11 18.76 8.84
C LEU A 548 21.19 19.60 7.94
N LYS A 549 20.01 20.01 8.41
CA LYS A 549 19.11 20.93 7.68
C LYS A 549 19.68 22.33 7.54
N SER A 550 20.45 22.81 8.51
CA SER A 550 21.00 24.18 8.48
C SER A 550 22.27 24.35 7.63
N LEU A 551 22.92 23.25 7.20
CA LEU A 551 24.12 23.30 6.35
C LEU A 551 23.82 23.84 4.96
N ARG A 552 24.65 24.77 4.48
CA ARG A 552 24.50 25.41 3.16
C ARG A 552 25.62 24.98 2.21
N ALA A 553 25.36 25.09 0.91
CA ALA A 553 26.39 24.88 -0.09
C ALA A 553 27.60 25.82 0.15
N GLY A 554 28.79 25.24 0.13
CA GLY A 554 30.06 25.89 0.46
C GLY A 554 30.52 25.70 1.90
N ASP A 555 29.67 25.22 2.82
CA ASP A 555 30.06 25.00 4.22
C ASP A 555 31.01 23.82 4.34
N VAL A 556 32.10 23.98 5.09
CA VAL A 556 33.12 22.96 5.35
C VAL A 556 32.93 22.43 6.76
N ILE A 557 32.88 21.11 6.91
CA ILE A 557 32.72 20.42 8.21
C ILE A 557 33.83 19.38 8.41
N PHE A 558 33.99 18.93 9.65
CA PHE A 558 34.91 17.83 10.01
C PHE A 558 34.13 16.52 10.21
N LEU A 559 34.48 15.49 9.45
CA LEU A 559 33.83 14.18 9.55
C LEU A 559 34.56 13.26 10.56
N PRO A 560 33.83 12.62 11.50
CA PRO A 560 34.38 11.58 12.35
C PRO A 560 34.47 10.22 11.61
N GLY A 561 35.49 9.41 11.89
CA GLY A 561 35.57 8.00 11.46
C GLY A 561 36.77 7.61 10.58
N GLU A 562 37.24 6.37 10.68
CA GLU A 562 38.47 5.88 10.03
C GLU A 562 38.40 5.83 8.49
N ARG A 563 37.20 5.71 7.90
CA ARG A 563 37.01 5.57 6.45
C ARG A 563 36.82 6.88 5.68
N ARG A 564 36.46 7.97 6.38
CA ARG A 564 36.07 9.28 5.80
C ARG A 564 36.54 10.47 6.66
N ALA A 565 37.58 10.27 7.47
CA ALA A 565 38.13 11.31 8.36
C ALA A 565 38.71 12.49 7.56
N GLY A 566 38.37 13.71 7.97
CA GLY A 566 38.97 14.92 7.42
C GLY A 566 37.95 16.00 7.08
N LEU A 567 38.41 17.00 6.31
CA LEU A 567 37.58 18.11 5.85
C LEU A 567 36.70 17.69 4.67
N ALA A 568 35.44 18.09 4.73
CA ALA A 568 34.49 17.91 3.64
C ALA A 568 33.65 19.17 3.46
N VAL A 569 33.37 19.53 2.21
CA VAL A 569 32.50 20.65 1.85
C VAL A 569 31.12 20.16 1.43
N VAL A 570 30.08 20.90 1.81
CA VAL A 570 28.71 20.73 1.34
C VAL A 570 28.61 21.29 -0.08
N THR A 571 28.30 20.45 -1.05
CA THR A 571 28.10 20.82 -2.46
C THR A 571 26.65 21.16 -2.78
N GLY A 572 25.70 20.70 -1.96
CA GLY A 572 24.28 20.98 -2.04
C GLY A 572 23.55 20.32 -0.87
N ASN A 573 22.42 20.87 -0.45
CA ASN A 573 21.63 20.30 0.65
C ASN A 573 20.14 20.34 0.29
N HIS A 574 19.54 19.16 0.19
CA HIS A 574 18.10 19.00 -0.03
C HIS A 574 17.54 18.33 1.22
N ASP A 575 16.72 19.07 1.94
CA ASP A 575 15.88 18.55 3.02
C ASP A 575 16.64 17.84 4.17
N GLY A 576 17.81 18.39 4.55
CA GLY A 576 18.63 17.85 5.64
C GLY A 576 19.49 16.64 5.25
N ARG A 577 19.70 16.41 3.95
CA ARG A 577 20.64 15.41 3.41
C ARG A 577 21.74 16.08 2.58
N PRO A 578 22.76 16.67 3.22
CA PRO A 578 23.80 17.39 2.51
C PRO A 578 24.67 16.44 1.68
N SER A 579 24.85 16.80 0.41
CA SER A 579 25.79 16.17 -0.51
C SER A 579 27.18 16.74 -0.25
N MET A 580 28.10 15.88 0.16
CA MET A 580 29.44 16.24 0.60
C MET A 580 30.50 15.87 -0.43
N LEU A 581 31.59 16.63 -0.45
CA LEU A 581 32.82 16.30 -1.15
C LEU A 581 34.01 16.37 -0.17
N THR A 582 34.74 15.27 -0.01
CA THR A 582 35.94 15.23 0.85
C THR A 582 37.18 15.77 0.15
N GLN A 583 38.21 16.11 0.93
CA GLN A 583 39.56 16.42 0.44
C GLN A 583 40.15 15.32 -0.47
N ASP A 584 39.74 14.05 -0.30
CA ASP A 584 40.16 12.91 -1.14
C ASP A 584 39.30 12.73 -2.40
N ARG A 585 38.53 13.77 -2.79
CA ARG A 585 37.67 13.80 -4.00
C ARG A 585 36.51 12.79 -3.98
N ARG A 586 36.10 12.34 -2.80
CA ARG A 586 34.97 11.41 -2.63
C ARG A 586 33.68 12.20 -2.44
N ALA A 587 32.73 12.02 -3.35
CA ALA A 587 31.39 12.60 -3.24
C ALA A 587 30.43 11.58 -2.61
N PHE A 588 29.65 12.00 -1.62
CA PHE A 588 28.67 11.14 -0.95
C PHE A 588 27.58 11.98 -0.29
N ARG A 589 26.46 11.37 0.11
CA ARG A 589 25.43 12.03 0.92
C ARG A 589 25.66 11.71 2.39
N LEU A 590 25.65 12.74 3.22
CA LEU A 590 25.84 12.62 4.66
C LEU A 590 24.50 12.31 5.34
N SER A 591 24.47 11.25 6.12
CA SER A 591 23.31 10.87 6.94
C SER A 591 23.59 11.09 8.42
N THR A 592 22.52 11.10 9.24
CA THR A 592 22.63 11.14 10.70
C THR A 592 23.41 9.95 11.27
N ARG A 593 23.47 8.82 10.55
CA ARG A 593 24.23 7.61 10.95
C ARG A 593 25.73 7.72 10.70
N ASP A 594 26.15 8.67 9.86
CA ASP A 594 27.57 8.90 9.54
C ASP A 594 28.24 9.87 10.56
N LEU A 595 27.49 10.36 11.54
CA LEU A 595 27.93 11.40 12.47
C LEU A 595 27.68 10.99 13.92
N ASP A 596 28.73 11.00 14.73
CA ASP A 596 28.64 10.75 16.17
C ASP A 596 28.21 12.00 16.96
N ARG A 597 28.02 13.15 16.28
CA ARG A 597 27.63 14.45 16.86
C ARG A 597 27.09 15.40 15.79
N PRO A 598 26.31 16.44 16.15
CA PRO A 598 25.82 17.42 15.19
C PRO A 598 27.00 18.11 14.47
N PRO A 599 26.97 18.22 13.13
CA PRO A 599 28.06 18.82 12.38
C PRO A 599 28.06 20.34 12.58
N VAL A 600 29.24 20.92 12.77
CA VAL A 600 29.42 22.38 12.89
C VAL A 600 30.28 22.86 11.71
N PRO A 601 29.83 23.88 10.95
CA PRO A 601 30.66 24.51 9.92
C PRO A 601 31.94 25.10 10.53
N VAL A 602 33.10 24.66 10.06
CA VAL A 602 34.42 25.15 10.48
C VAL A 602 34.99 26.22 9.55
N ALA A 603 34.53 26.25 8.29
CA ALA A 603 34.89 27.25 7.29
C ALA A 603 33.84 27.28 6.18
N ARG A 604 33.94 28.23 5.25
CA ARG A 604 33.11 28.28 4.04
C ARG A 604 33.98 28.58 2.83
N ILE A 605 33.78 27.85 1.74
CA ILE A 605 34.48 28.06 0.46
C ILE A 605 33.47 28.41 -0.63
N GLN A 606 33.90 29.21 -1.61
CA GLN A 606 33.07 29.54 -2.76
C GLN A 606 33.13 28.41 -3.78
N LEU A 607 31.98 27.79 -4.04
CA LEU A 607 31.86 26.76 -5.07
C LEU A 607 31.79 27.40 -6.47
N PRO A 608 32.44 26.79 -7.49
CA PRO A 608 32.33 27.23 -8.88
C PRO A 608 30.87 27.30 -9.35
N ARG A 609 30.50 28.37 -10.08
CA ARG A 609 29.11 28.62 -10.54
C ARG A 609 28.59 27.58 -11.56
N SER A 610 29.48 26.91 -12.28
CA SER A 610 29.13 25.87 -13.26
C SER A 610 29.93 24.59 -12.97
N GLY A 611 29.25 23.59 -12.41
CA GLY A 611 29.85 22.28 -12.16
C GLY A 611 29.04 21.43 -11.18
N SER A 612 28.99 20.14 -11.44
CA SER A 612 28.38 19.14 -10.55
C SER A 612 29.44 18.36 -9.81
N ALA A 613 29.13 17.89 -8.60
CA ALA A 613 29.95 16.93 -7.86
C ALA A 613 30.22 15.62 -8.65
N ARG A 614 29.48 15.35 -9.74
CA ARG A 614 29.74 14.26 -10.69
C ARG A 614 30.95 14.52 -11.61
N SER A 615 31.27 15.79 -11.90
CA SER A 615 32.37 16.17 -12.77
C SER A 615 33.74 15.95 -12.10
N ALA A 616 34.67 15.32 -12.82
CA ALA A 616 36.03 15.09 -12.35
C ALA A 616 36.88 16.37 -12.25
N ARG A 617 36.52 17.43 -12.99
CA ARG A 617 37.17 18.75 -12.92
C ARG A 617 36.74 19.48 -11.65
N PHE A 618 35.43 19.60 -11.44
CA PHE A 618 34.85 20.20 -10.24
C PHE A 618 35.35 19.55 -8.95
N ARG A 619 35.41 18.21 -8.90
CA ARG A 619 35.94 17.48 -7.72
C ARG A 619 37.41 17.76 -7.44
N ARG A 620 38.23 17.99 -8.47
CA ARG A 620 39.65 18.32 -8.30
C ARG A 620 39.85 19.73 -7.76
N ASP A 621 39.15 20.71 -8.34
CA ASP A 621 39.29 22.12 -7.99
C ASP A 621 38.82 22.38 -6.55
N VAL A 622 37.68 21.81 -6.17
CA VAL A 622 37.10 21.97 -4.82
C VAL A 622 37.92 21.21 -3.77
N ALA A 623 38.46 20.02 -4.10
CA ALA A 623 39.36 19.30 -3.20
C ALA A 623 40.69 20.03 -2.98
N ALA A 624 41.24 20.69 -4.00
CA ALA A 624 42.46 21.51 -3.87
C ALA A 624 42.23 22.70 -2.92
N GLN A 625 41.06 23.34 -3.00
CA GLN A 625 40.68 24.39 -2.05
C GLN A 625 40.54 23.85 -0.62
N LEU A 626 39.97 22.65 -0.44
CA LEU A 626 39.86 22.00 0.87
C LEU A 626 41.23 21.69 1.50
N VAL A 627 42.19 21.22 0.71
CA VAL A 627 43.56 20.92 1.18
C VAL A 627 44.33 22.19 1.56
N ALA A 628 44.04 23.32 0.91
CA ALA A 628 44.66 24.62 1.22
C ALA A 628 44.12 25.26 2.52
N LEU A 629 42.99 24.79 3.06
CA LEU A 629 42.40 25.32 4.29
C LEU A 629 43.17 24.86 5.53
N ARG A 630 43.70 25.81 6.30
CA ARG A 630 44.28 25.56 7.62
C ARG A 630 43.24 25.77 8.72
N VAL A 631 42.44 24.74 9.00
CA VAL A 631 41.41 24.75 10.07
C VAL A 631 41.76 23.77 11.18
N HIS A 632 41.60 24.19 12.43
CA HIS A 632 41.84 23.36 13.60
C HIS A 632 40.61 22.48 13.89
N ARG A 633 40.84 21.20 14.20
CA ARG A 633 39.76 20.28 14.60
C ARG A 633 39.17 20.76 15.94
N PRO A 634 37.84 21.00 16.04
CA PRO A 634 37.25 21.41 17.31
C PRO A 634 37.44 20.33 18.38
N PRO A 635 37.76 20.71 19.63
CA PRO A 635 38.03 19.77 20.71
C PRO A 635 36.85 18.83 20.96
N ALA A 636 37.14 17.60 21.38
CA ALA A 636 36.10 16.65 21.78
C ALA A 636 35.43 17.17 23.07
N ARG A 637 34.14 17.48 23.02
CA ARG A 637 33.35 17.82 24.22
C ARG A 637 33.28 16.55 25.07
N ARG A 638 34.01 16.50 26.20
CA ARG A 638 33.91 15.38 27.14
C ARG A 638 32.50 15.36 27.72
N GLN A 639 31.83 14.22 27.56
CA GLN A 639 30.51 13.96 28.12
C GLN A 639 30.61 14.08 29.65
N GLN A 640 29.98 15.10 30.22
CA GLN A 640 29.80 15.17 31.66
C GLN A 640 28.43 14.57 31.97
N LEU A 641 28.42 13.48 32.74
CA LEU A 641 27.26 13.10 33.53
C LEU A 641 26.87 14.33 34.38
N ASP A 642 25.57 14.57 34.51
CA ASP A 642 25.09 15.54 35.50
C ASP A 642 25.72 15.17 36.85
N GLN A 643 26.35 16.15 37.50
CA GLN A 643 27.04 15.93 38.79
C GLN A 643 26.07 15.35 39.83
N ALA A 644 24.78 15.72 39.74
CA ALA A 644 23.73 15.16 40.60
C ALA A 644 23.45 13.68 40.29
N ALA A 645 23.46 13.27 39.01
CA ALA A 645 23.25 11.88 38.59
C ALA A 645 24.45 11.00 39.01
N GLU A 646 25.68 11.47 38.80
CA GLU A 646 26.88 10.74 39.23
C GLU A 646 26.96 10.61 40.76
N ALA A 647 26.61 11.67 41.51
CA ALA A 647 26.54 11.60 42.97
C ALA A 647 25.52 10.55 43.46
N ARG A 648 24.35 10.44 42.80
CA ARG A 648 23.33 9.42 43.11
C ARG A 648 23.81 8.00 42.78
N ALA A 649 24.46 7.80 41.63
CA ALA A 649 25.03 6.52 41.25
C ALA A 649 26.08 6.04 42.27
N VAL A 650 27.03 6.93 42.65
CA VAL A 650 28.04 6.64 43.68
C VAL A 650 27.42 6.35 45.04
N GLN A 651 26.35 7.05 45.42
CA GLN A 651 25.63 6.78 46.67
C GLN A 651 25.01 5.37 46.68
N LEU A 652 24.41 4.94 45.57
CA LEU A 652 23.84 3.60 45.42
C LEU A 652 24.92 2.51 45.45
N GLU A 653 26.09 2.74 44.83
CA GLU A 653 27.24 1.83 44.93
C GLU A 653 27.77 1.71 46.35
N ARG A 654 27.83 2.82 47.10
CA ARG A 654 28.20 2.80 48.52
C ARG A 654 27.20 2.01 49.36
N LYS A 655 25.90 2.12 49.07
CA LYS A 655 24.86 1.30 49.72
C LYS A 655 25.06 -0.18 49.39
N ALA A 656 25.29 -0.52 48.12
CA ALA A 656 25.60 -1.90 47.72
C ALA A 656 26.88 -2.44 48.38
N ALA A 657 27.94 -1.63 48.50
CA ALA A 657 29.20 -2.04 49.12
C ALA A 657 29.08 -2.30 50.64
N ARG A 658 28.17 -1.59 51.32
CA ARG A 658 27.87 -1.79 52.75
C ARG A 658 26.87 -2.90 53.02
N HIS A 659 26.23 -3.44 51.98
CA HIS A 659 25.24 -4.49 52.13
C HIS A 659 25.92 -5.82 52.53
N PRO A 660 25.39 -6.58 53.50
CA PRO A 660 25.97 -7.86 53.94
C PRO A 660 26.21 -8.88 52.82
N CYS A 661 25.36 -8.88 51.79
CA CYS A 661 25.50 -9.73 50.61
C CYS A 661 26.72 -9.39 49.72
N HIS A 662 27.36 -8.22 49.90
CA HIS A 662 28.55 -7.85 49.13
C HIS A 662 29.72 -8.83 49.35
N ALA A 663 29.80 -9.41 50.55
CA ALA A 663 30.84 -10.36 50.95
C ALA A 663 30.42 -11.84 50.82
N CYS A 664 29.30 -12.13 50.15
CA CYS A 664 28.81 -13.49 49.94
C CYS A 664 29.83 -14.34 49.13
N PRO A 665 30.16 -15.58 49.55
CA PRO A 665 31.05 -16.48 48.79
C PRO A 665 30.48 -16.86 47.41
N ASP A 666 29.18 -17.14 47.34
CA ASP A 666 28.47 -17.55 46.12
C ASP A 666 27.85 -16.36 45.36
N ARG A 667 28.36 -15.14 45.60
CA ARG A 667 27.82 -13.89 45.03
C ARG A 667 27.65 -13.97 43.51
N ALA A 668 28.59 -14.57 42.78
CA ALA A 668 28.51 -14.68 41.33
C ALA A 668 27.32 -15.54 40.85
N GLN A 669 26.90 -16.53 41.63
CA GLN A 669 25.73 -17.36 41.32
C GLN A 669 24.44 -16.59 41.59
N HIS A 670 24.34 -15.94 42.76
CA HIS A 670 23.19 -15.08 43.09
C HIS A 670 23.06 -13.90 42.11
N GLU A 671 24.16 -13.29 41.67
CA GLU A 671 24.16 -12.23 40.63
C GLU A 671 23.62 -12.75 39.28
N ARG A 672 23.92 -14.00 38.90
CA ARG A 672 23.39 -14.60 37.66
C ARG A 672 21.89 -14.81 37.75
N TRP A 673 21.39 -15.33 38.88
CA TRP A 673 19.95 -15.50 39.10
C TRP A 673 19.22 -14.16 39.19
N ALA A 674 19.78 -13.18 39.89
CA ALA A 674 19.24 -11.84 40.00
C ALA A 674 19.22 -11.12 38.63
N ALA A 675 20.27 -11.27 37.81
CA ALA A 675 20.30 -10.73 36.45
C ALA A 675 19.24 -11.37 35.53
N ARG A 676 19.00 -12.69 35.68
CA ARG A 676 17.93 -13.39 34.94
C ARG A 676 16.54 -12.94 35.41
N ALA A 677 16.35 -12.81 36.73
CA ALA A 677 15.11 -12.30 37.32
C ALA A 677 14.82 -10.86 36.86
N SER A 678 15.77 -9.93 36.99
CA SER A 678 15.62 -8.56 36.48
C SER A 678 15.29 -8.54 35.00
N LYS A 679 15.99 -9.33 34.15
CA LYS A 679 15.68 -9.38 32.72
C LYS A 679 14.24 -9.84 32.47
N LEU A 680 13.82 -10.93 33.11
CA LEU A 680 12.48 -11.47 32.97
C LEU A 680 11.40 -10.52 33.53
N GLU A 681 11.68 -9.77 34.60
CA GLU A 681 10.80 -8.70 35.10
C GLU A 681 10.56 -7.60 34.05
N HIS A 682 11.61 -7.21 33.32
CA HIS A 682 11.47 -6.24 32.24
C HIS A 682 10.66 -6.81 31.06
N ASP A 683 10.87 -8.08 30.73
CA ASP A 683 10.13 -8.79 29.67
C ASP A 683 8.64 -8.92 30.07
N VAL A 684 8.34 -9.30 31.32
CA VAL A 684 6.99 -9.32 31.93
C VAL A 684 6.33 -7.95 31.88
N ALA A 685 7.00 -6.89 32.34
CA ALA A 685 6.47 -5.52 32.26
C ALA A 685 6.30 -5.03 30.81
N GLY A 686 7.08 -5.58 29.86
CA GLY A 686 6.90 -5.39 28.43
C GLY A 686 5.63 -6.08 27.91
N LEU A 687 5.43 -7.36 28.28
CA LEU A 687 4.24 -8.14 27.94
C LEU A 687 2.97 -7.54 28.52
N GLU A 688 2.96 -7.11 29.79
CA GLU A 688 1.82 -6.43 30.41
C GLU A 688 1.43 -5.14 29.68
N ARG A 689 2.42 -4.35 29.23
CA ARG A 689 2.18 -3.17 28.41
C ARG A 689 1.63 -3.53 27.03
N ARG A 690 2.14 -4.59 26.39
CA ARG A 690 1.66 -5.09 25.09
C ARG A 690 0.22 -5.58 25.18
N ILE A 691 -0.12 -6.34 26.23
CA ILE A 691 -1.49 -6.77 26.53
C ILE A 691 -2.36 -5.51 26.63
N ARG A 692 -2.01 -4.58 27.53
CA ARG A 692 -2.79 -3.34 27.71
C ARG A 692 -2.99 -2.51 26.44
N SER A 693 -1.97 -2.41 25.58
CA SER A 693 -2.09 -1.72 24.28
C SER A 693 -2.97 -2.47 23.29
N ARG A 694 -2.96 -3.81 23.31
CA ARG A 694 -3.83 -4.65 22.47
C ARG A 694 -5.25 -4.72 23.01
N THR A 695 -5.44 -4.40 24.29
CA THR A 695 -6.75 -4.19 24.93
C THR A 695 -7.29 -2.76 24.71
N GLU A 696 -6.61 -1.88 23.95
CA GLU A 696 -7.25 -0.63 23.53
C GLU A 696 -8.31 -0.95 22.48
N THR A 697 -9.56 -1.02 22.93
CA THR A 697 -10.70 -1.45 22.12
C THR A 697 -11.03 -0.41 21.04
N LEU A 698 -11.50 -0.89 19.89
CA LEU A 698 -12.06 -0.02 18.84
C LEU A 698 -13.17 0.90 19.36
N GLY A 699 -13.93 0.46 20.38
CA GLY A 699 -14.88 1.31 21.11
C GLY A 699 -14.27 2.61 21.66
N ARG A 700 -13.04 2.59 22.18
CA ARG A 700 -12.38 3.82 22.68
C ARG A 700 -11.98 4.77 21.57
N GLN A 701 -11.54 4.22 20.42
CA GLN A 701 -11.25 5.04 19.25
C GLN A 701 -12.54 5.70 18.74
N PHE A 702 -13.64 4.95 18.72
CA PHE A 702 -14.96 5.48 18.41
C PHE A 702 -15.39 6.59 19.39
N ASP A 703 -15.16 6.43 20.69
CA ASP A 703 -15.46 7.48 21.67
C ASP A 703 -14.67 8.78 21.42
N ARG A 704 -13.39 8.67 21.01
CA ARG A 704 -12.57 9.84 20.63
C ARG A 704 -13.12 10.52 19.37
N VAL A 705 -13.51 9.75 18.36
CA VAL A 705 -14.15 10.28 17.13
C VAL A 705 -15.49 10.95 17.47
N LEU A 706 -16.29 10.33 18.34
CA LEU A 706 -17.55 10.87 18.81
C LEU A 706 -17.36 12.17 19.59
N ALA A 707 -16.28 12.30 20.37
CA ALA A 707 -15.94 13.53 21.07
C ALA A 707 -15.64 14.67 20.09
N VAL A 708 -14.87 14.42 19.02
CA VAL A 708 -14.65 15.38 17.92
C VAL A 708 -15.98 15.79 17.28
N LEU A 709 -16.81 14.81 16.90
CA LEU A 709 -18.13 15.06 16.29
C LEU A 709 -19.08 15.84 17.22
N THR A 710 -18.99 15.61 18.52
CA THR A 710 -19.78 16.33 19.53
C THR A 710 -19.32 17.78 19.65
N GLU A 711 -18.01 18.02 19.73
CA GLU A 711 -17.44 19.37 19.81
C GLU A 711 -17.72 20.20 18.54
N LEU A 712 -17.65 19.57 17.37
CA LEU A 712 -17.97 20.22 16.09
C LEU A 712 -19.49 20.33 15.80
N GLY A 713 -20.34 19.82 16.70
CA GLY A 713 -21.79 19.97 16.66
C GLY A 713 -22.52 19.02 15.71
N TYR A 714 -21.93 17.89 15.32
CA TYR A 714 -22.58 16.85 14.53
C TYR A 714 -23.45 15.90 15.37
N VAL A 715 -23.07 15.69 16.63
CA VAL A 715 -23.76 14.79 17.56
C VAL A 715 -24.08 15.52 18.86
N GLY A 716 -25.31 15.36 19.36
CA GLY A 716 -25.73 15.84 20.66
C GLY A 716 -26.52 14.76 21.41
N ARG A 717 -26.12 14.43 22.64
CA ARG A 717 -26.75 13.37 23.47
C ARG A 717 -26.93 12.04 22.71
N PHE A 718 -25.90 11.64 21.94
CA PHE A 718 -25.94 10.43 21.09
C PHE A 718 -27.10 10.44 20.08
N SER A 719 -27.40 11.61 19.52
CA SER A 719 -28.34 11.78 18.41
C SER A 719 -27.74 12.73 17.39
N LEU A 720 -28.02 12.49 16.11
CA LEU A 720 -27.51 13.33 15.02
C LEU A 720 -28.19 14.69 15.04
N THR A 721 -27.38 15.75 14.89
CA THR A 721 -27.88 17.09 14.56
C THR A 721 -28.19 17.17 13.05
N VAL A 722 -28.75 18.30 12.59
CA VAL A 722 -28.93 18.56 11.15
C VAL A 722 -27.59 18.45 10.40
N LYS A 723 -26.50 18.89 11.04
CA LYS A 723 -25.14 18.77 10.50
C LYS A 723 -24.69 17.30 10.42
N GLY A 724 -24.98 16.51 11.46
CA GLY A 724 -24.77 15.07 11.49
C GLY A 724 -25.51 14.33 10.37
N GLU A 725 -26.77 14.69 10.11
CA GLU A 725 -27.56 14.09 9.02
C GLU A 725 -27.02 14.43 7.62
N ARG A 726 -26.47 15.63 7.43
CA ARG A 726 -25.78 15.99 6.18
C ARG A 726 -24.51 15.16 5.98
N LEU A 727 -23.69 15.00 7.03
CA LEU A 727 -22.46 14.21 6.98
C LEU A 727 -22.71 12.74 6.64
N ARG A 728 -23.81 12.18 7.13
CA ARG A 728 -24.21 10.79 6.86
C ARG A 728 -24.30 10.46 5.37
N ARG A 729 -24.66 11.45 4.54
CA ARG A 729 -24.91 11.31 3.10
C ARG A 729 -23.72 11.68 2.21
N ILE A 730 -22.57 12.04 2.80
CA ILE A 730 -21.32 12.29 2.07
C ILE A 730 -20.35 11.15 2.39
N TYR A 731 -19.93 10.42 1.35
CA TYR A 731 -19.14 9.18 1.44
C TYR A 731 -17.69 9.35 0.98
N ALA A 732 -17.18 10.58 0.90
CA ALA A 732 -15.81 10.92 0.48
C ALA A 732 -14.85 11.02 1.69
N GLU A 733 -13.53 10.82 1.47
CA GLU A 733 -12.50 10.97 2.52
C GLU A 733 -12.42 12.39 3.13
N GLY A 734 -12.94 13.40 2.43
CA GLY A 734 -13.07 14.78 2.90
C GLY A 734 -14.50 15.16 3.31
N ASP A 735 -15.30 14.19 3.75
CA ASP A 735 -16.71 14.35 4.15
C ASP A 735 -16.93 15.52 5.12
N ILE A 736 -16.14 15.59 6.20
CA ILE A 736 -16.26 16.62 7.23
C ILE A 736 -15.92 18.00 6.66
N MET A 737 -14.93 18.10 5.77
CA MET A 737 -14.58 19.37 5.11
C MET A 737 -15.70 19.88 4.22
N ALA A 738 -16.35 18.99 3.45
CA ALA A 738 -17.48 19.36 2.60
C ALA A 738 -18.67 19.86 3.43
N VAL A 739 -19.00 19.21 4.55
CA VAL A 739 -20.10 19.65 5.42
C VAL A 739 -19.78 20.93 6.19
N GLU A 740 -18.55 21.11 6.68
CA GLU A 740 -18.14 22.38 7.31
C GLU A 740 -18.19 23.53 6.31
N ALA A 741 -17.72 23.32 5.07
CA ALA A 741 -17.77 24.34 4.02
C ALA A 741 -19.22 24.75 3.67
N LEU A 742 -20.15 23.78 3.61
CA LEU A 742 -21.58 24.04 3.47
C LEU A 742 -22.14 24.82 4.66
N ALA A 743 -21.79 24.43 5.89
CA ALA A 743 -22.29 25.07 7.11
C ALA A 743 -21.78 26.51 7.28
N GLU A 744 -20.56 26.79 6.82
CA GLU A 744 -19.93 28.12 6.84
C GLU A 744 -20.32 29.00 5.63
N GLY A 745 -21.13 28.49 4.69
CA GLY A 745 -21.56 29.24 3.50
C GLY A 745 -20.43 29.51 2.50
N LEU A 746 -19.37 28.69 2.49
CA LEU A 746 -18.20 28.90 1.63
C LEU A 746 -18.51 28.66 0.14
N PHE A 747 -19.57 27.91 -0.15
CA PHE A 747 -20.04 27.64 -1.52
C PHE A 747 -21.00 28.70 -2.05
N ASP A 748 -21.42 29.64 -1.21
CA ASP A 748 -22.40 30.65 -1.59
C ASP A 748 -21.81 31.70 -2.54
N GLY A 749 -22.57 31.99 -3.61
CA GLY A 749 -22.25 33.02 -4.59
C GLY A 749 -21.14 32.65 -5.59
N LEU A 750 -20.65 31.40 -5.57
CA LEU A 750 -19.68 30.93 -6.55
C LEU A 750 -20.34 30.58 -7.88
N THR A 751 -19.60 30.81 -8.97
CA THR A 751 -19.93 30.28 -10.29
C THR A 751 -19.72 28.75 -10.35
N PRO A 752 -20.30 28.04 -11.34
CA PRO A 752 -20.08 26.60 -11.51
C PRO A 752 -18.59 26.20 -11.56
N SER A 753 -17.78 26.94 -12.32
CA SER A 753 -16.34 26.68 -12.46
C SER A 753 -15.56 26.94 -11.16
N GLU A 754 -15.91 28.00 -10.43
CA GLU A 754 -15.31 28.28 -9.11
C GLU A 754 -15.69 27.22 -8.07
N LEU A 755 -16.94 26.74 -8.08
CA LEU A 755 -17.38 25.67 -7.18
C LEU A 755 -16.63 24.36 -7.48
N ALA A 756 -16.56 23.95 -8.75
CA ALA A 756 -15.79 22.79 -9.17
C ALA A 756 -14.33 22.88 -8.71
N ALA A 757 -13.72 24.05 -8.91
CA ALA A 757 -12.37 24.35 -8.47
C ALA A 757 -12.18 24.27 -6.95
N LEU A 758 -13.08 24.87 -6.16
CA LEU A 758 -12.98 24.83 -4.71
C LEU A 758 -13.16 23.40 -4.16
N VAL A 759 -14.18 22.67 -4.63
CA VAL A 759 -14.44 21.29 -4.20
C VAL A 759 -13.30 20.36 -4.59
N SER A 760 -12.59 20.65 -5.69
CA SER A 760 -11.40 19.88 -6.09
C SER A 760 -10.32 19.83 -5.02
N THR A 761 -10.21 20.86 -4.17
CA THR A 761 -9.23 20.89 -3.07
C THR A 761 -9.49 19.86 -1.99
N ILE A 762 -10.73 19.39 -1.89
CA ILE A 762 -11.18 18.39 -0.91
C ILE A 762 -10.88 16.98 -1.42
N VAL A 763 -10.89 16.75 -2.75
CA VAL A 763 -10.73 15.42 -3.37
C VAL A 763 -9.33 15.18 -3.96
N HIS A 764 -8.66 16.21 -4.43
CA HIS A 764 -7.36 16.08 -5.06
C HIS A 764 -6.26 15.73 -4.06
N GLU A 765 -5.30 14.95 -4.53
CA GLU A 765 -4.08 14.62 -3.81
C GLU A 765 -2.89 14.63 -4.77
N SER A 766 -1.95 15.54 -4.56
CA SER A 766 -0.68 15.50 -5.26
C SER A 766 0.19 14.37 -4.75
N ARG A 767 0.80 13.65 -5.69
CA ARG A 767 1.84 12.65 -5.40
C ARG A 767 3.20 13.30 -5.13
N GLU A 768 3.32 14.60 -5.37
CA GLU A 768 4.52 15.35 -5.07
C GLU A 768 4.55 15.65 -3.57
N ARG A 769 5.69 15.35 -2.92
CA ARG A 769 5.88 15.60 -1.48
C ARG A 769 5.79 17.08 -1.08
N VAL A 770 5.72 17.98 -2.05
CA VAL A 770 5.61 19.42 -1.86
C VAL A 770 4.36 19.88 -2.62
N PRO A 771 3.29 20.25 -1.92
CA PRO A 771 2.14 20.89 -2.54
C PRO A 771 2.62 22.14 -3.29
N GLN A 772 2.41 22.17 -4.59
CA GLN A 772 2.64 23.39 -5.36
C GLN A 772 1.61 24.43 -4.91
N ARG A 773 2.00 25.70 -4.82
CA ARG A 773 1.04 26.80 -4.59
C ARG A 773 0.61 27.33 -5.96
N PRO A 774 -0.52 26.87 -6.51
CA PRO A 774 -0.95 27.32 -7.81
C PRO A 774 -1.42 28.77 -7.75
N ASP A 775 -1.43 29.42 -8.91
CA ASP A 775 -2.11 30.69 -9.05
C ASP A 775 -3.62 30.45 -9.12
N ILE A 776 -4.35 31.05 -8.17
CA ILE A 776 -5.80 30.85 -8.05
C ILE A 776 -6.50 31.82 -9.01
N PRO A 777 -7.31 31.31 -9.97
CA PRO A 777 -7.81 32.10 -11.12
C PRO A 777 -8.57 33.38 -10.77
N THR A 778 -9.39 33.35 -9.72
CA THR A 778 -10.29 34.45 -9.36
C THR A 778 -10.06 34.91 -7.92
N PRO A 779 -10.24 36.22 -7.60
CA PRO A 779 -10.14 36.72 -6.24
C PRO A 779 -11.10 36.04 -5.25
N ALA A 780 -12.35 35.80 -5.67
CA ALA A 780 -13.36 35.13 -4.85
C ALA A 780 -12.91 33.71 -4.46
N LEU A 781 -12.51 32.90 -5.43
CA LEU A 781 -11.95 31.58 -5.18
C LEU A 781 -10.71 31.60 -4.27
N ARG A 782 -9.81 32.59 -4.44
CA ARG A 782 -8.61 32.73 -3.58
C ARG A 782 -8.99 32.97 -2.11
N GLU A 783 -9.99 33.81 -1.88
CA GLU A 783 -10.55 34.04 -0.56
C GLU A 783 -11.19 32.76 0.00
N ARG A 784 -12.00 32.04 -0.79
CA ARG A 784 -12.64 30.79 -0.36
C ARG A 784 -11.66 29.66 -0.07
N VAL A 785 -10.60 29.50 -0.87
CA VAL A 785 -9.53 28.51 -0.62
C VAL A 785 -8.80 28.83 0.69
N ALA A 786 -8.51 30.11 0.95
CA ALA A 786 -7.91 30.54 2.22
C ALA A 786 -8.84 30.32 3.42
N ALA A 787 -10.15 30.55 3.26
CA ALA A 787 -11.14 30.25 4.28
C ALA A 787 -11.23 28.75 4.57
N LEU A 788 -11.29 27.92 3.53
CA LEU A 788 -11.34 26.46 3.65
C LEU A 788 -10.10 25.90 4.37
N ALA A 789 -8.91 26.47 4.11
CA ALA A 789 -7.70 26.13 4.85
C ALA A 789 -7.78 26.50 6.35
N GLN A 790 -8.47 27.59 6.71
CA GLN A 790 -8.71 27.94 8.12
C GLN A 790 -9.69 26.96 8.78
N THR A 791 -10.73 26.53 8.05
CA THR A 791 -11.67 25.49 8.49
C THR A 791 -10.93 24.18 8.77
N TRP A 792 -10.03 23.77 7.86
CA TRP A 792 -9.18 22.60 8.07
C TRP A 792 -8.32 22.72 9.33
N GLN A 793 -7.64 23.87 9.55
CA GLN A 793 -6.85 24.10 10.77
C GLN A 793 -7.70 24.04 12.04
N ARG A 794 -8.96 24.50 12.00
CA ARG A 794 -9.89 24.41 13.13
C ARG A 794 -10.22 22.95 13.45
N ILE A 795 -10.59 22.16 12.45
CA ILE A 795 -10.86 20.72 12.62
C ILE A 795 -9.63 20.03 13.18
N ARG A 796 -8.45 20.30 12.60
CA ARG A 796 -7.21 19.65 13.04
C ARG A 796 -6.86 19.94 14.51
N ARG A 797 -7.13 21.16 14.99
CA ARG A 797 -6.96 21.49 16.42
C ARG A 797 -7.89 20.71 17.33
N VAL A 798 -9.12 20.43 16.89
CA VAL A 798 -10.08 19.61 17.65
C VAL A 798 -9.63 18.14 17.62
N GLU A 799 -9.21 17.65 16.46
CA GLU A 799 -8.62 16.31 16.31
C GLU A 799 -7.43 16.08 17.24
N ASP A 800 -6.47 17.00 17.26
CA ASP A 800 -5.29 16.92 18.13
C ASP A 800 -5.66 16.90 19.62
N GLN A 801 -6.73 17.62 20.03
CA GLN A 801 -7.21 17.61 21.42
C GLN A 801 -7.77 16.26 21.86
N HIS A 802 -8.45 15.56 20.94
CA HIS A 802 -9.06 14.24 21.20
C HIS A 802 -8.17 13.07 20.77
N GLN A 803 -6.93 13.33 20.32
CA GLN A 803 -5.97 12.33 19.85
C GLN A 803 -6.50 11.51 18.66
N VAL A 804 -7.14 12.20 17.71
CA VAL A 804 -7.65 11.68 16.45
C VAL A 804 -6.84 12.29 15.30
N GLU A 805 -6.71 11.58 14.19
CA GLU A 805 -6.09 12.08 12.95
C GLU A 805 -6.82 11.44 11.76
N LEU A 806 -7.88 12.10 11.29
CA LEU A 806 -8.73 11.60 10.21
C LEU A 806 -8.83 12.61 9.05
N CYS A 807 -8.88 13.90 9.35
CA CYS A 807 -8.98 14.97 8.36
C CYS A 807 -7.62 15.23 7.70
N ARG A 808 -7.51 14.88 6.42
CA ARG A 808 -6.29 15.11 5.62
C ARG A 808 -6.07 16.58 5.29
N GLU A 809 -4.82 16.96 5.03
CA GLU A 809 -4.46 18.29 4.52
C GLU A 809 -5.04 18.51 3.12
N LEU A 810 -5.48 19.74 2.84
CA LEU A 810 -6.08 20.13 1.56
C LEU A 810 -5.01 20.41 0.51
N ASP A 811 -5.29 20.08 -0.74
CA ASP A 811 -4.38 20.33 -1.87
C ASP A 811 -5.03 21.19 -2.95
N ALA A 812 -4.49 22.39 -3.17
CA ALA A 812 -4.99 23.29 -4.19
C ALA A 812 -4.48 22.99 -5.61
N GLY A 813 -3.55 22.05 -5.81
CA GLY A 813 -2.82 21.84 -7.06
C GLY A 813 -3.69 21.67 -8.32
N PHE A 814 -4.88 21.08 -8.18
CA PHE A 814 -5.80 20.84 -9.30
C PHE A 814 -6.78 21.98 -9.60
N VAL A 815 -6.83 23.00 -8.74
CA VAL A 815 -7.72 24.18 -8.86
C VAL A 815 -7.64 24.86 -10.23
N PRO A 816 -6.46 25.29 -10.72
CA PRO A 816 -6.39 26.00 -12.00
C PRO A 816 -6.78 25.10 -13.18
N THR A 817 -6.42 23.82 -13.09
CA THR A 817 -6.68 22.79 -14.11
C THR A 817 -8.17 22.58 -14.30
N VAL A 818 -8.90 22.31 -13.21
CA VAL A 818 -10.33 22.04 -13.30
C VAL A 818 -11.16 23.29 -13.57
N PHE A 819 -10.73 24.45 -13.09
CA PHE A 819 -11.35 25.73 -13.43
C PHE A 819 -11.30 25.96 -14.95
N ALA A 820 -10.13 25.82 -15.55
CA ALA A 820 -9.95 25.95 -17.00
C ALA A 820 -10.77 24.93 -17.79
N TRP A 821 -10.85 23.68 -17.30
CA TRP A 821 -11.68 22.65 -17.92
C TRP A 821 -13.18 22.98 -17.86
N ALA A 822 -13.68 23.44 -16.71
CA ALA A 822 -15.08 23.83 -16.54
C ALA A 822 -15.45 25.07 -17.38
N GLU A 823 -14.50 25.97 -17.65
CA GLU A 823 -14.65 27.10 -18.58
C GLU A 823 -14.59 26.70 -20.07
N GLY A 824 -14.41 25.41 -20.38
CA GLY A 824 -14.48 24.91 -21.75
C GLY A 824 -13.17 24.85 -22.53
N LYS A 825 -12.00 25.00 -21.88
CA LYS A 825 -10.69 24.84 -22.57
C LYS A 825 -10.47 23.44 -23.14
N SER A 826 -9.62 23.30 -24.15
CA SER A 826 -9.30 21.99 -24.73
C SER A 826 -8.59 21.08 -23.72
N LEU A 827 -8.62 19.76 -23.96
CA LEU A 827 -7.91 18.81 -23.11
C LEU A 827 -6.40 19.04 -23.16
N GLU A 828 -5.86 19.30 -24.35
CA GLU A 828 -4.45 19.63 -24.60
C GLU A 828 -3.98 20.79 -23.71
N ASP A 829 -4.66 21.95 -23.77
CA ASP A 829 -4.32 23.14 -22.99
C ASP A 829 -4.22 22.84 -21.48
N VAL A 830 -5.17 22.04 -20.99
CA VAL A 830 -5.31 21.73 -19.57
C VAL A 830 -4.23 20.73 -19.11
N LEU A 831 -3.88 19.74 -19.95
CA LEU A 831 -2.82 18.78 -19.66
C LEU A 831 -1.43 19.42 -19.75
N GLU A 832 -1.17 20.25 -20.76
CA GLU A 832 0.11 20.97 -20.89
C GLU A 832 0.35 21.91 -19.70
N THR A 833 -0.67 22.66 -19.29
CA THR A 833 -0.55 23.63 -18.20
C THR A 833 -0.37 22.94 -16.84
N SER A 834 -1.01 21.77 -16.65
CA SER A 834 -1.00 21.06 -15.36
C SER A 834 0.17 20.07 -15.22
N GLY A 835 0.73 19.59 -16.33
CA GLY A 835 1.72 18.50 -16.34
C GLY A 835 1.17 17.15 -15.85
N LEU A 836 -0.15 17.01 -15.72
CA LEU A 836 -0.81 15.77 -15.30
C LEU A 836 -0.90 14.76 -16.45
N ALA A 837 -0.83 13.48 -16.12
CA ALA A 837 -1.20 12.43 -17.06
C ALA A 837 -2.71 12.43 -17.30
N ALA A 838 -3.15 12.18 -18.54
CA ALA A 838 -4.56 12.23 -18.91
C ALA A 838 -5.48 11.36 -18.04
N GLY A 839 -5.09 10.13 -17.70
CA GLY A 839 -5.92 9.29 -16.82
C GLY A 839 -5.97 9.76 -15.37
N ASP A 840 -4.94 10.46 -14.88
CA ASP A 840 -4.99 11.10 -13.55
C ASP A 840 -5.92 12.32 -13.56
N PHE A 841 -5.91 13.09 -14.64
CA PHE A 841 -6.89 14.15 -14.87
C PHE A 841 -8.32 13.60 -14.86
N VAL A 842 -8.62 12.59 -15.68
CA VAL A 842 -9.97 11.98 -15.74
C VAL A 842 -10.38 11.39 -14.38
N ARG A 843 -9.46 10.71 -13.68
CA ARG A 843 -9.73 10.17 -12.33
C ARG A 843 -10.10 11.28 -11.34
N ASN A 844 -9.32 12.36 -11.28
CA ASN A 844 -9.60 13.49 -10.39
C ASN A 844 -10.94 14.15 -10.73
N CYS A 845 -11.25 14.29 -12.03
CA CYS A 845 -12.56 14.78 -12.47
C CYS A 845 -13.70 13.85 -12.04
N LYS A 846 -13.57 12.52 -12.17
CA LYS A 846 -14.61 11.58 -11.72
C LYS A 846 -14.81 11.61 -10.20
N GLN A 847 -13.73 11.72 -9.41
CA GLN A 847 -13.83 11.89 -7.95
C GLN A 847 -14.49 13.22 -7.56
N LEU A 848 -14.18 14.29 -8.30
CA LEU A 848 -14.85 15.58 -8.13
C LEU A 848 -16.33 15.49 -8.48
N LEU A 849 -16.70 14.85 -9.60
CA LEU A 849 -18.09 14.67 -10.01
C LEU A 849 -18.90 13.89 -8.96
N ASP A 850 -18.32 12.84 -8.39
CA ASP A 850 -18.94 12.09 -7.29
C ASP A 850 -19.22 12.99 -6.08
N LEU A 851 -18.23 13.76 -5.62
CA LEU A 851 -18.44 14.67 -4.49
C LEU A 851 -19.42 15.81 -4.82
N LEU A 852 -19.40 16.36 -6.05
CA LEU A 852 -20.36 17.39 -6.48
C LEU A 852 -21.79 16.87 -6.47
N ARG A 853 -22.02 15.63 -6.91
CA ARG A 853 -23.34 14.98 -6.88
C ARG A 853 -23.81 14.73 -5.43
N GLN A 854 -22.90 14.34 -4.55
CA GLN A 854 -23.21 14.19 -3.12
C GLN A 854 -23.52 15.54 -2.46
N ILE A 855 -22.77 16.61 -2.80
CA ILE A 855 -23.05 17.98 -2.35
C ILE A 855 -24.42 18.44 -2.85
N GLU A 856 -24.75 18.21 -4.13
CA GLU A 856 -26.06 18.52 -4.71
C GLU A 856 -27.20 17.89 -3.89
N ALA A 857 -27.04 16.64 -3.44
CA ALA A 857 -28.07 15.92 -2.70
C ALA A 857 -28.31 16.43 -1.26
N VAL A 858 -27.37 17.17 -0.67
CA VAL A 858 -27.44 17.62 0.74
C VAL A 858 -27.46 19.14 0.92
N ALA A 859 -27.09 19.89 -0.11
CA ALA A 859 -27.01 21.35 -0.08
C ALA A 859 -28.39 22.01 -0.25
N ASP A 860 -28.45 23.30 0.12
CA ASP A 860 -29.65 24.10 -0.10
C ASP A 860 -29.87 24.37 -1.61
N PRO A 861 -31.11 24.66 -2.07
CA PRO A 861 -31.45 24.66 -3.50
C PRO A 861 -30.57 25.55 -4.40
N ALA A 862 -30.08 26.67 -3.86
CA ALA A 862 -29.19 27.57 -4.59
C ALA A 862 -27.83 26.91 -4.89
N VAL A 863 -27.18 26.35 -3.86
CA VAL A 863 -25.88 25.66 -4.01
C VAL A 863 -26.07 24.35 -4.78
N ALA A 864 -27.16 23.62 -4.57
CA ALA A 864 -27.46 22.39 -5.31
C ALA A 864 -27.58 22.64 -6.83
N SER A 865 -28.21 23.74 -7.23
CA SER A 865 -28.28 24.12 -8.65
C SER A 865 -26.91 24.44 -9.25
N VAL A 866 -26.04 25.10 -8.49
CA VAL A 866 -24.66 25.41 -8.94
C VAL A 866 -23.81 24.14 -8.98
N ALA A 867 -23.95 23.24 -8.00
CA ALA A 867 -23.27 21.95 -7.97
C ALA A 867 -23.64 21.08 -9.18
N ARG A 868 -24.93 21.04 -9.55
CA ARG A 868 -25.40 20.36 -10.76
C ARG A 868 -24.79 20.96 -12.03
N ALA A 869 -24.79 22.30 -12.14
CA ALA A 869 -24.19 22.99 -13.27
C ALA A 869 -22.67 22.77 -13.35
N ALA A 870 -21.99 22.76 -12.21
CA ALA A 870 -20.56 22.47 -12.09
C ALA A 870 -20.24 21.04 -12.54
N ALA A 871 -21.06 20.08 -12.10
CA ALA A 871 -20.94 18.70 -12.56
C ALA A 871 -21.13 18.59 -14.07
N GLY A 872 -22.14 19.24 -14.64
CA GLY A 872 -22.35 19.27 -16.09
C GLY A 872 -21.21 19.93 -16.88
N ALA A 873 -20.57 20.97 -16.33
CA ALA A 873 -19.43 21.63 -16.98
C ALA A 873 -18.16 20.76 -16.99
N VAL A 874 -17.97 19.94 -15.95
CA VAL A 874 -16.84 19.00 -15.85
C VAL A 874 -17.07 17.72 -16.64
N ASP A 875 -18.32 17.22 -16.70
CA ASP A 875 -18.72 15.96 -17.32
C ASP A 875 -18.88 16.08 -18.86
N ARG A 876 -17.76 16.30 -19.56
CA ARG A 876 -17.71 16.42 -21.04
C ARG A 876 -16.56 15.64 -21.67
N ASN A 877 -16.66 15.37 -22.98
CA ASN A 877 -15.65 14.67 -23.80
C ASN A 877 -15.15 13.38 -23.11
N VAL A 878 -13.82 13.24 -22.97
CA VAL A 878 -13.15 12.09 -22.34
C VAL A 878 -13.61 11.84 -20.89
N VAL A 879 -14.07 12.88 -20.17
CA VAL A 879 -14.60 12.73 -18.81
C VAL A 879 -16.00 12.13 -18.83
N ALA A 880 -16.81 12.37 -19.87
CA ALA A 880 -18.17 11.82 -19.99
C ALA A 880 -18.21 10.33 -20.32
N TYR A 881 -17.08 9.75 -20.75
CA TYR A 881 -17.01 8.32 -21.06
C TYR A 881 -17.39 7.45 -19.86
N SER A 882 -18.29 6.50 -20.11
CA SER A 882 -18.64 5.40 -19.23
C SER A 882 -18.38 4.11 -20.00
N GLY A 883 -17.32 3.38 -19.66
CA GLY A 883 -16.86 2.16 -20.36
C GLY A 883 -17.79 0.95 -20.21
N VAL A 884 -19.10 1.13 -20.39
CA VAL A 884 -20.09 0.06 -20.36
C VAL A 884 -20.86 0.08 -21.67
N GLU A 885 -20.48 -0.80 -22.59
CA GLU A 885 -21.34 -1.18 -23.71
C GLU A 885 -22.51 -2.00 -23.13
N VAL A 886 -23.73 -1.46 -23.19
CA VAL A 886 -24.93 -2.22 -22.88
C VAL A 886 -25.10 -3.24 -24.01
N PRO A 887 -25.08 -4.56 -23.74
CA PRO A 887 -25.34 -5.55 -24.78
C PRO A 887 -26.73 -5.27 -25.36
N GLU A 888 -26.84 -5.01 -26.66
CA GLU A 888 -28.13 -4.81 -27.29
C GLU A 888 -29.02 -6.04 -27.02
N PRO A 889 -30.31 -5.83 -26.68
CA PRO A 889 -31.20 -6.94 -26.47
C PRO A 889 -31.29 -7.76 -27.75
N SER A 890 -30.83 -9.01 -27.70
CA SER A 890 -31.11 -9.99 -28.75
C SER A 890 -32.64 -10.06 -28.90
N VAL A 891 -33.14 -9.64 -30.06
CA VAL A 891 -34.57 -9.62 -30.40
C VAL A 891 -35.16 -11.03 -30.38
#